data_AF-A0A538JCE0-F1
#
_entry.id   AF-A0A538JCE0-F1
#
_cell.length_a   1.000
_cell.length_b   1.000
_cell.length_c   1.000
_cell.angle_alpha   90.00
_cell.angle_beta   90.00
_cell.angle_gamma   90.00
#
_symmetry.space_group_name_H-M   'P 1'
#
loop_
_entity.id
_entity.type
_entity.pdbx_description
1 polymer ?
#
loop_
_entity_poly.entity_id
_entity_poly.type
_entity_poly.pdbx_seq_one_letter_code
_entity_poly.pdbx_strand_id
1 'polypeptide(L)'
;MIDEALGGQRIAVTGATGFLGTAVVERLLRTVPGCEVVILVRPGRRASAADRARREIVRNDAFSRLRDEWGAAFEDEIARRLHVVAADVAVDGLGLDDEGRAQLGGCDTVIHSAASVSFDSPLDTAVEVNLLGPTRMAAALQELGSSAHLVAISTAYVAGARRGRAPEAPLSETPFSTDVSWRAEVEAARRARADFDAESRRPAHLARFSRAARHELGAAGTPLLATKAERRREQWVVDRMVEAGRARASALGWPDAYAYTKSLGERALLESRGDVPVTIVRPSIIESALAEPYPGWIRGFRMAEPVIISYARGLLREFPGLPEGIVDVIPVDYVVAAVIAVGAAGPSPEGPTVFQAATGNRNPLRYRRLVDLVHDYFTEHPLYDNDGQPIVVRKWTFPGRGRVQGQLQRSLRALNTAERVLTSLPVRGKRADLSAQLEERKGQAERALGYVELYGAYAETEAVFDDTRLQALWSTLDPADRATFPFDTSAIDWTHYVTDIHLPSVVHHARVRTTGVAREGLSRHERGRRAVLSPDRHMAAFDLENTLIASNVVESYAWLATRHLPDDERARFTARMLREAPSLLKLDRRDRGDFLRHFYRRYDGAPAARLEHDAWELFSDLLLMKSFPAGIRRVREHRRLGHRTVLITGALDFVVAPLRPLFDDVVCASLGRHNGRLTGELETAPPTGEARALVMAEYADAEGLSLVESVAYADSASDLPMLEAVGHPVAVNPETKLAAIARKRGWHVEHWAKAPGARRAPLPIGPRA
;
A
#
# COMPACT_ATOMS: atom_id res chain seq x y z
N MET A 1 37.89 -24.96 9.96
CA MET A 1 36.94 -24.56 8.91
C MET A 1 35.66 -23.98 9.55
N ILE A 2 34.91 -23.12 8.86
CA ILE A 2 33.65 -22.51 9.37
C ILE A 2 32.57 -23.57 9.61
N ASP A 3 32.45 -24.55 8.71
CA ASP A 3 31.49 -25.65 8.82
C ASP A 3 31.77 -26.56 10.03
N GLU A 4 33.04 -26.81 10.34
CA GLU A 4 33.47 -27.51 11.55
C GLU A 4 33.17 -26.72 12.81
N ALA A 5 33.46 -25.41 12.82
CA ALA A 5 33.25 -24.54 13.98
C ALA A 5 31.76 -24.41 14.36
N LEU A 6 30.89 -24.36 13.35
CA LEU A 6 29.43 -24.29 13.53
C LEU A 6 28.75 -25.67 13.51
N GLY A 7 29.50 -26.74 13.29
CA GLY A 7 29.01 -28.11 13.28
C GLY A 7 28.48 -28.53 14.64
N GLY A 8 27.26 -29.05 14.70
CA GLY A 8 26.60 -29.45 15.95
C GLY A 8 26.03 -28.29 16.76
N GLN A 9 26.22 -27.02 16.34
CA GLN A 9 25.66 -25.87 17.04
C GLN A 9 24.18 -25.67 16.72
N ARG A 10 23.46 -25.10 17.69
CA ARG A 10 22.09 -24.57 17.52
C ARG A 10 22.17 -23.05 17.38
N ILE A 11 21.73 -22.53 16.22
CA ILE A 11 21.88 -21.12 15.86
C ILE A 11 20.51 -20.46 15.79
N ALA A 12 20.24 -19.52 16.69
CA ALA A 12 19.02 -18.74 16.66
C ALA A 12 19.11 -17.57 15.66
N VAL A 13 18.06 -17.31 14.89
CA VAL A 13 17.99 -16.19 13.95
C VAL A 13 16.71 -15.39 14.15
N THR A 14 16.83 -14.12 14.55
CA THR A 14 15.70 -13.18 14.52
C THR A 14 15.61 -12.48 13.17
N GLY A 15 14.41 -12.07 12.76
CA GLY A 15 14.25 -11.42 11.46
C GLY A 15 14.42 -12.38 10.28
N ALA A 16 14.27 -13.69 10.50
CA ALA A 16 14.41 -14.73 9.48
C ALA A 16 13.45 -14.56 8.28
N THR A 17 12.30 -13.91 8.48
CA THR A 17 11.36 -13.55 7.39
C THR A 17 11.77 -12.28 6.62
N GLY A 18 12.89 -11.64 6.97
CA GLY A 18 13.45 -10.46 6.30
C GLY A 18 14.40 -10.82 5.16
N PHE A 19 14.92 -9.82 4.45
CA PHE A 19 15.85 -10.02 3.32
C PHE A 19 17.13 -10.74 3.76
N LEU A 20 17.93 -10.13 4.62
CA LEU A 20 19.18 -10.72 5.13
C LEU A 20 18.92 -12.03 5.89
N GLY A 21 17.96 -12.04 6.83
CA GLY A 21 17.68 -13.21 7.65
C GLY A 21 17.29 -14.46 6.86
N THR A 22 16.51 -14.32 5.77
CA THR A 22 16.17 -15.47 4.90
C THR A 22 17.41 -16.04 4.24
N ALA A 23 18.32 -15.19 3.75
CA ALA A 23 19.56 -15.65 3.12
C ALA A 23 20.56 -16.25 4.12
N VAL A 24 20.61 -15.74 5.36
CA VAL A 24 21.40 -16.35 6.44
C VAL A 24 20.90 -17.76 6.74
N VAL A 25 19.58 -17.95 6.90
CA VAL A 25 19.00 -19.27 7.19
C VAL A 25 19.24 -20.24 6.03
N GLU A 26 19.00 -19.81 4.79
CA GLU A 26 19.29 -20.62 3.59
C GLU A 26 20.75 -21.05 3.56
N ARG A 27 21.67 -20.09 3.75
CA ARG A 27 23.10 -20.36 3.67
C ARG A 27 23.56 -21.31 4.77
N LEU A 28 23.15 -21.12 6.01
CA LEU A 28 23.48 -22.02 7.13
C LEU A 28 22.99 -23.45 6.85
N LEU A 29 21.75 -23.61 6.39
CA LEU A 29 21.19 -24.91 6.07
C LEU A 29 21.95 -25.61 4.94
N ARG A 30 22.40 -24.86 3.93
CA ARG A 30 23.11 -25.40 2.78
C ARG A 30 24.57 -25.74 3.05
N THR A 31 25.30 -24.85 3.74
CA THR A 31 26.78 -24.95 3.82
C THR A 31 27.29 -25.45 5.17
N VAL A 32 26.43 -25.54 6.20
CA VAL A 32 26.81 -26.07 7.53
C VAL A 32 25.90 -27.25 7.87
N PRO A 33 26.09 -28.46 7.29
CA PRO A 33 25.14 -29.57 7.40
C PRO A 33 24.90 -30.05 8.84
N GLY A 34 25.87 -29.84 9.74
CA GLY A 34 25.78 -30.23 11.14
C GLY A 34 25.01 -29.27 12.05
N CYS A 35 24.59 -28.09 11.59
CA CYS A 35 23.88 -27.13 12.45
C CYS A 35 22.36 -27.33 12.45
N GLU A 36 21.75 -26.93 13.56
CA GLU A 36 20.30 -26.69 13.65
C GLU A 36 20.03 -25.18 13.72
N VAL A 37 18.97 -24.73 13.07
CA VAL A 37 18.59 -23.32 13.01
C VAL A 37 17.27 -23.12 13.73
N VAL A 38 17.25 -22.20 14.71
CA VAL A 38 16.05 -21.81 15.45
C VAL A 38 15.60 -20.43 14.97
N ILE A 39 14.49 -20.34 14.25
CA ILE A 39 13.99 -19.05 13.75
C ILE A 39 12.92 -18.46 14.68
N LEU A 40 13.14 -17.21 15.08
CA LEU A 40 12.20 -16.47 15.92
C LEU A 40 11.29 -15.61 15.03
N VAL A 41 10.01 -15.98 14.99
CA VAL A 41 9.03 -15.41 14.06
C VAL A 41 7.85 -14.82 14.83
N ARG A 42 7.60 -13.52 14.60
CA ARG A 42 6.42 -12.84 15.17
C ARG A 42 5.12 -13.44 14.64
N PRO A 43 4.15 -13.84 15.47
CA PRO A 43 2.84 -14.27 14.98
C PRO A 43 2.09 -13.13 14.26
N GLY A 44 1.30 -13.47 13.25
CA GLY A 44 0.42 -12.51 12.58
C GLY A 44 -0.95 -12.43 13.26
N ARG A 45 -1.74 -11.38 12.95
CA ARG A 45 -3.11 -11.23 13.49
C ARG A 45 -4.04 -12.43 13.25
N ARG A 46 -3.79 -13.21 12.20
CA ARG A 46 -4.59 -14.38 11.78
C ARG A 46 -3.73 -15.57 11.33
N ALA A 47 -2.44 -15.56 11.64
CA ALA A 47 -1.49 -16.58 11.15
C ALA A 47 -0.48 -16.90 12.25
N SER A 48 -0.23 -18.19 12.49
CA SER A 48 0.77 -18.63 13.46
C SER A 48 2.20 -18.29 12.99
N ALA A 49 3.17 -18.40 13.90
CA ALA A 49 4.59 -18.28 13.55
C ALA A 49 5.01 -19.34 12.51
N ALA A 50 4.54 -20.58 12.65
CA ALA A 50 4.78 -21.68 11.72
C ALA A 50 4.19 -21.41 10.33
N ASP A 51 2.94 -20.92 10.24
CA ASP A 51 2.32 -20.55 8.96
C ASP A 51 3.13 -19.48 8.23
N ARG A 52 3.63 -18.49 8.98
CA ARG A 52 4.48 -17.43 8.44
C ARG A 52 5.83 -17.99 7.98
N ALA A 53 6.50 -18.82 8.79
CA ALA A 53 7.77 -19.44 8.42
C ALA A 53 7.65 -20.26 7.13
N ARG A 54 6.62 -21.10 7.03
CA ARG A 54 6.36 -21.91 5.82
C ARG A 54 6.14 -21.04 4.59
N ARG A 55 5.33 -19.99 4.72
CA ARG A 55 4.98 -19.09 3.60
C ARG A 55 6.13 -18.16 3.19
N GLU A 56 6.85 -17.61 4.17
CA GLU A 56 7.77 -16.48 3.95
C GLU A 56 9.24 -16.89 3.91
N ILE A 57 9.58 -18.12 4.32
CA ILE A 57 10.95 -18.67 4.32
C ILE A 57 10.99 -19.94 3.46
N VAL A 58 10.32 -21.03 3.88
CA VAL A 58 10.45 -22.34 3.20
C VAL A 58 9.99 -22.29 1.74
N ARG A 59 8.92 -21.56 1.44
CA ARG A 59 8.42 -21.34 0.06
C ARG A 59 9.11 -20.19 -0.69
N ASN A 60 10.07 -19.51 -0.07
CA ASN A 60 10.80 -18.43 -0.73
C ASN A 60 11.70 -19.00 -1.85
N ASP A 61 11.97 -18.18 -2.85
CA ASP A 61 12.82 -18.51 -3.99
C ASP A 61 14.31 -18.67 -3.62
N ALA A 62 14.77 -18.08 -2.52
CA ALA A 62 16.09 -18.36 -1.94
C ALA A 62 16.34 -19.86 -1.73
N PHE A 63 15.31 -20.59 -1.31
CA PHE A 63 15.37 -22.03 -1.03
C PHE A 63 15.22 -22.91 -2.28
N SER A 64 15.16 -22.32 -3.49
CA SER A 64 14.98 -23.12 -4.72
C SER A 64 16.11 -24.11 -4.92
N ARG A 65 17.36 -23.67 -4.73
CA ARG A 65 18.53 -24.54 -4.81
C ARG A 65 18.46 -25.70 -3.82
N LEU A 66 18.13 -25.44 -2.55
CA LEU A 66 17.95 -26.48 -1.54
C LEU A 66 16.84 -27.48 -1.91
N ARG A 67 15.72 -26.99 -2.47
CA ARG A 67 14.65 -27.86 -2.95
C ARG A 67 15.10 -28.75 -4.11
N ASP A 68 15.88 -28.21 -5.03
CA ASP A 68 16.39 -28.94 -6.19
C ASP A 68 17.45 -29.98 -5.76
N GLU A 69 18.36 -29.60 -4.85
CA GLU A 69 19.44 -30.47 -4.34
C GLU A 69 18.93 -31.57 -3.40
N TRP A 70 18.00 -31.27 -2.47
CA TRP A 70 17.46 -32.25 -1.53
C TRP A 70 16.29 -33.06 -2.08
N GLY A 71 15.58 -32.54 -3.10
CA GLY A 71 14.48 -33.23 -3.77
C GLY A 71 13.40 -33.71 -2.78
N ALA A 72 13.13 -35.02 -2.78
CA ALA A 72 12.12 -35.63 -1.91
C ALA A 72 12.46 -35.50 -0.41
N ALA A 73 13.73 -35.35 -0.05
CA ALA A 73 14.16 -35.20 1.34
C ALA A 73 14.02 -33.77 1.87
N PHE A 74 13.62 -32.79 1.04
CA PHE A 74 13.59 -31.39 1.42
C PHE A 74 12.72 -31.11 2.65
N GLU A 75 11.49 -31.65 2.67
CA GLU A 75 10.56 -31.41 3.79
C GLU A 75 11.06 -32.08 5.08
N ASP A 76 11.63 -33.29 4.99
CA ASP A 76 12.18 -34.02 6.12
C ASP A 76 13.40 -33.29 6.71
N GLU A 77 14.29 -32.79 5.84
CA GLU A 77 15.50 -32.10 6.27
C GLU A 77 15.21 -30.71 6.86
N ILE A 78 14.21 -30.00 6.33
CA ILE A 78 13.68 -28.78 6.94
C ILE A 78 13.05 -29.08 8.30
N ALA A 79 12.20 -30.11 8.40
CA ALA A 79 11.58 -30.48 9.68
C ALA A 79 12.62 -30.90 10.74
N ARG A 80 13.72 -31.51 10.32
CA ARG A 80 14.81 -31.94 11.19
C ARG A 80 15.66 -30.77 11.70
N ARG A 81 15.95 -29.78 10.85
CA ARG A 81 16.99 -28.77 11.11
C ARG A 81 16.47 -27.36 11.34
N LEU A 82 15.22 -27.06 10.99
CA LEU A 82 14.64 -25.72 11.12
C LEU A 82 13.51 -25.73 12.16
N HIS A 83 13.79 -25.14 13.32
CA HIS A 83 12.84 -25.01 14.43
C HIS A 83 12.21 -23.63 14.42
N VAL A 84 10.88 -23.54 14.60
CA VAL A 84 10.15 -22.27 14.56
C VAL A 84 9.65 -21.90 15.95
N VAL A 85 10.07 -20.75 16.45
CA VAL A 85 9.65 -20.21 17.75
C VAL A 85 8.82 -18.94 17.55
N ALA A 86 7.66 -18.87 18.19
CA ALA A 86 6.85 -17.65 18.22
C ALA A 86 7.50 -16.62 19.15
N ALA A 87 7.92 -15.48 18.61
CA ALA A 87 8.58 -14.43 19.38
C ALA A 87 8.43 -13.04 18.74
N ASP A 88 8.36 -11.99 19.56
CA ASP A 88 8.34 -10.59 19.13
C ASP A 88 9.39 -9.77 19.88
N VAL A 89 10.39 -9.27 19.15
CA VAL A 89 11.46 -8.42 19.70
C VAL A 89 10.96 -7.07 20.21
N ALA A 90 9.75 -6.66 19.84
CA ALA A 90 9.12 -5.44 20.33
C ALA A 90 8.48 -5.59 21.73
N VAL A 91 8.51 -6.79 22.32
CA VAL A 91 7.88 -7.10 23.61
C VAL A 91 8.92 -7.59 24.61
N ASP A 92 8.79 -7.18 25.87
CA ASP A 92 9.66 -7.64 26.95
C ASP A 92 9.52 -9.16 27.14
N GLY A 93 10.64 -9.85 27.40
CA GLY A 93 10.68 -11.33 27.42
C GLY A 93 10.46 -11.99 26.05
N LEU A 94 10.41 -11.20 24.96
CA LEU A 94 10.20 -11.64 23.58
C LEU A 94 8.86 -12.34 23.31
N GLY A 95 7.95 -12.37 24.29
CA GLY A 95 6.68 -13.10 24.20
C GLY A 95 6.84 -14.63 24.08
N LEU A 96 7.94 -15.19 24.58
CA LEU A 96 8.22 -16.62 24.54
C LEU A 96 7.34 -17.40 25.53
N ASP A 97 6.90 -18.58 25.10
CA ASP A 97 6.38 -19.62 25.99
C ASP A 97 7.51 -20.51 26.54
N ASP A 98 7.19 -21.48 27.38
CA ASP A 98 8.18 -22.35 28.03
C ASP A 98 9.01 -23.16 27.01
N GLU A 99 8.38 -23.61 25.91
CA GLU A 99 9.09 -24.30 24.83
C GLU A 99 10.04 -23.34 24.10
N GLY A 100 9.58 -22.14 23.73
CA GLY A 100 10.40 -21.12 23.10
C GLY A 100 11.58 -20.69 23.96
N ARG A 101 11.40 -20.60 25.27
CA ARG A 101 12.46 -20.34 26.25
C ARG A 101 13.51 -21.46 26.26
N ALA A 102 13.09 -22.72 26.25
CA ALA A 102 14.00 -23.85 26.20
C ALA A 102 14.78 -23.91 24.86
N GLN A 103 14.09 -23.65 23.75
CA GLN A 103 14.71 -23.61 22.42
C GLN A 103 15.77 -22.50 22.32
N LEU A 104 15.44 -21.27 22.75
CA LEU A 104 16.38 -20.15 22.74
C LEU A 104 17.53 -20.35 23.73
N GLY A 105 17.25 -20.85 24.94
CA GLY A 105 18.26 -21.08 25.97
C GLY A 105 19.30 -22.13 25.59
N GLY A 106 18.92 -23.11 24.76
CA GLY A 106 19.81 -24.14 24.23
C GLY A 106 20.56 -23.77 22.95
N CYS A 107 20.55 -22.49 22.54
CA CYS A 107 21.31 -22.03 21.38
C CYS A 107 22.74 -21.62 21.77
N ASP A 108 23.70 -21.89 20.90
CA ASP A 108 25.12 -21.52 21.07
C ASP A 108 25.41 -20.13 20.49
N THR A 109 24.71 -19.78 19.41
CA THR A 109 24.86 -18.51 18.71
C THR A 109 23.49 -17.90 18.42
N VAL A 110 23.35 -16.60 18.59
CA VAL A 110 22.14 -15.84 18.25
C VAL A 110 22.49 -14.75 17.24
N ILE A 111 22.00 -14.88 16.01
CA ILE A 111 22.07 -13.86 14.97
C ILE A 111 20.82 -12.98 15.07
N HIS A 112 20.97 -11.81 15.68
CA HIS A 112 19.89 -10.86 15.83
C HIS A 112 19.79 -9.91 14.61
N SER A 113 19.01 -10.30 13.60
CA SER A 113 18.79 -9.52 12.37
C SER A 113 17.43 -8.80 12.32
N ALA A 114 16.55 -8.94 13.32
CA ALA A 114 15.27 -8.26 13.35
C ALA A 114 15.45 -6.72 13.39
N ALA A 115 14.76 -6.02 12.48
CA ALA A 115 14.79 -4.57 12.40
C ALA A 115 13.57 -4.03 11.66
N SER A 116 13.13 -2.81 12.00
CA SER A 116 12.30 -1.99 11.13
C SER A 116 13.21 -1.14 10.24
N VAL A 117 13.38 -1.57 8.98
CA VAL A 117 14.28 -0.96 7.99
C VAL A 117 13.62 0.12 7.13
N SER A 118 12.43 0.59 7.50
CA SER A 118 11.74 1.65 6.74
C SER A 118 12.11 3.02 7.30
N PHE A 119 12.57 3.90 6.42
CA PHE A 119 12.96 5.28 6.75
C PHE A 119 11.80 6.15 7.26
N ASP A 120 10.57 5.73 6.99
CA ASP A 120 9.32 6.31 7.45
C ASP A 120 8.63 5.45 8.52
N SER A 121 9.40 4.66 9.28
CA SER A 121 8.87 3.99 10.47
C SER A 121 8.48 5.01 11.53
N PRO A 122 7.29 4.91 12.15
CA PRO A 122 6.94 5.71 13.32
C PRO A 122 8.00 5.58 14.42
N LEU A 123 8.40 6.70 15.05
CA LEU A 123 9.50 6.71 16.00
C LEU A 123 9.29 5.74 17.18
N ASP A 124 8.07 5.62 17.72
CA ASP A 124 7.72 4.63 18.75
C ASP A 124 8.00 3.20 18.28
N THR A 125 7.54 2.86 17.08
CA THR A 125 7.75 1.52 16.51
C THR A 125 9.23 1.25 16.25
N ALA A 126 9.95 2.24 15.72
CA ALA A 126 11.39 2.13 15.46
C ALA A 126 12.19 1.95 16.76
N VAL A 127 11.81 2.64 17.83
CA VAL A 127 12.41 2.47 19.16
C VAL A 127 12.17 1.05 19.71
N GLU A 128 10.92 0.57 19.70
CA GLU A 128 10.60 -0.75 20.23
C GLU A 128 11.35 -1.89 19.52
N VAL A 129 11.56 -1.76 18.21
CA VAL A 129 12.21 -2.80 17.41
C VAL A 129 13.72 -2.62 17.31
N ASN A 130 14.21 -1.46 16.87
CA ASN A 130 15.62 -1.28 16.53
C ASN A 130 16.49 -0.93 17.73
N LEU A 131 15.94 -0.18 18.69
CA LEU A 131 16.66 0.23 19.89
C LEU A 131 16.52 -0.84 20.97
N LEU A 132 15.28 -1.17 21.35
CA LEU A 132 15.01 -2.09 22.47
C LEU A 132 15.09 -3.57 22.07
N GLY A 133 14.87 -3.93 20.81
CA GLY A 133 14.94 -5.31 20.33
C GLY A 133 16.25 -6.05 20.67
N PRO A 134 17.44 -5.50 20.36
CA PRO A 134 18.70 -6.15 20.73
C PRO A 134 18.90 -6.21 22.25
N THR A 135 18.51 -5.16 22.99
CA THR A 135 18.56 -5.13 24.46
C THR A 135 17.68 -6.21 25.10
N ARG A 136 16.46 -6.39 24.59
CA ARG A 136 15.53 -7.44 25.05
C ARG A 136 16.04 -8.83 24.73
N MET A 137 16.71 -9.01 23.60
CA MET A 137 17.36 -10.28 23.28
C MET A 137 18.46 -10.60 24.30
N ALA A 138 19.34 -9.65 24.60
CA ALA A 138 20.38 -9.84 25.61
C ALA A 138 19.79 -10.11 27.01
N ALA A 139 18.75 -9.38 27.41
CA ALA A 139 18.06 -9.60 28.67
C ALA A 139 17.42 -11.00 28.75
N ALA A 140 16.76 -11.45 27.67
CA ALA A 140 16.19 -12.79 27.60
C ALA A 140 17.27 -13.88 27.73
N LEU A 141 18.43 -13.71 27.09
CA LEU A 141 19.55 -14.66 27.22
C LEU A 141 20.10 -14.72 28.66
N GLN A 142 20.21 -13.57 29.33
CA GLN A 142 20.60 -13.52 30.75
C GLN A 142 19.60 -14.23 31.66
N GLU A 143 18.30 -13.96 31.48
CA GLU A 143 17.23 -14.60 32.26
C GLU A 143 17.19 -16.12 32.07
N LEU A 144 17.62 -16.60 30.90
CA LEU A 144 17.74 -18.02 30.58
C LEU A 144 19.08 -18.63 31.06
N GLY A 145 20.00 -17.84 31.60
CA GLY A 145 21.34 -18.30 31.97
C GLY A 145 22.18 -18.77 30.77
N SER A 146 21.87 -18.29 29.57
CA SER A 146 22.51 -18.71 28.32
C SER A 146 23.87 -18.01 28.14
N SER A 147 24.87 -18.77 27.69
CA SER A 147 26.18 -18.26 27.29
C SER A 147 26.28 -17.99 25.78
N ALA A 148 25.15 -17.94 25.07
CA ALA A 148 25.12 -17.81 23.63
C ALA A 148 25.86 -16.57 23.12
N HIS A 149 26.60 -16.72 22.02
CA HIS A 149 27.22 -15.58 21.34
C HIS A 149 26.16 -14.77 20.58
N LEU A 150 25.91 -13.54 21.01
CA LEU A 150 24.95 -12.64 20.37
C LEU A 150 25.63 -11.81 19.26
N VAL A 151 25.37 -12.18 18.00
CA VAL A 151 25.75 -11.42 16.81
C VAL A 151 24.62 -10.45 16.44
N ALA A 152 24.75 -9.18 16.81
CA ALA A 152 23.76 -8.15 16.57
C ALA A 152 24.00 -7.44 15.22
N ILE A 153 23.01 -7.48 14.34
CA ILE A 153 23.07 -6.76 13.05
C ILE A 153 22.63 -5.31 13.24
N SER A 154 23.55 -4.39 12.98
CA SER A 154 23.35 -2.95 12.98
C SER A 154 23.40 -2.42 11.53
N THR A 155 23.96 -1.23 11.32
CA THR A 155 24.21 -0.64 10.00
C THR A 155 25.43 0.26 10.06
N ALA A 156 26.21 0.37 8.99
CA ALA A 156 27.33 1.31 8.91
C ALA A 156 26.87 2.77 9.04
N TYR A 157 25.61 3.06 8.67
CA TYR A 157 25.01 4.40 8.74
C TYR A 157 24.69 4.89 10.16
N VAL A 158 24.98 4.11 11.21
CA VAL A 158 25.00 4.64 12.59
C VAL A 158 26.01 5.79 12.75
N ALA A 159 26.98 5.89 11.84
CA ALA A 159 27.89 7.04 11.71
C ALA A 159 27.16 8.37 11.42
N GLY A 160 25.94 8.31 10.86
CA GLY A 160 25.12 9.48 10.53
C GLY A 160 25.73 10.32 9.40
N ALA A 161 25.44 11.63 9.41
CA ALA A 161 25.92 12.60 8.42
C ALA A 161 27.35 13.11 8.70
N ARG A 162 28.12 12.39 9.54
CA ARG A 162 29.47 12.78 9.93
C ARG A 162 30.47 12.43 8.82
N ARG A 163 31.59 13.13 8.78
CA ARG A 163 32.59 13.04 7.72
C ARG A 163 33.84 12.30 8.19
N GLY A 164 34.49 11.60 7.26
CA GLY A 164 35.77 10.94 7.49
C GLY A 164 35.66 9.43 7.71
N ARG A 165 36.76 8.82 8.15
CA ARG A 165 36.88 7.37 8.31
C ARG A 165 36.18 6.91 9.59
N ALA A 166 35.10 6.15 9.45
CA ALA A 166 34.33 5.56 10.55
C ALA A 166 34.94 4.21 10.96
N PRO A 167 35.54 4.07 12.15
CA PRO A 167 36.27 2.87 12.54
C PRO A 167 35.37 1.73 13.02
N GLU A 168 35.90 0.51 12.97
CA GLU A 168 35.33 -0.70 13.58
C GLU A 168 35.53 -0.70 15.10
N ALA A 169 34.82 0.21 15.77
CA ALA A 169 34.84 0.39 17.22
C ALA A 169 33.43 0.67 17.78
N PRO A 170 33.20 0.40 19.09
CA PRO A 170 31.99 0.82 19.78
C PRO A 170 31.73 2.31 19.62
N LEU A 171 30.47 2.70 19.39
CA LEU A 171 30.14 4.10 19.10
C LEU A 171 30.56 5.09 20.19
N SER A 172 30.53 4.65 21.46
CA SER A 172 30.97 5.41 22.64
C SER A 172 32.46 5.80 22.60
N GLU A 173 33.27 5.08 21.82
CA GLU A 173 34.72 5.31 21.68
C GLU A 173 35.06 6.11 20.41
N THR A 174 34.05 6.60 19.69
CA THR A 174 34.23 7.27 18.40
C THR A 174 33.57 8.64 18.37
N PRO A 175 34.06 9.59 17.55
CA PRO A 175 33.37 10.85 17.30
C PRO A 175 32.09 10.67 16.45
N PHE A 176 31.77 9.43 16.05
CA PHE A 176 30.68 9.11 15.13
C PHE A 176 29.31 8.98 15.82
N SER A 177 29.19 9.44 17.06
CA SER A 177 27.95 9.37 17.83
C SER A 177 27.72 10.62 18.67
N THR A 178 26.45 11.03 18.85
CA THR A 178 26.08 12.15 19.73
C THR A 178 25.68 11.60 21.07
N ASP A 179 26.28 12.06 22.17
CA ASP A 179 25.94 11.60 23.51
C ASP A 179 24.52 12.04 23.93
N VAL A 180 23.63 11.07 24.08
CA VAL A 180 22.23 11.25 24.49
C VAL A 180 21.78 10.00 25.24
N SER A 181 20.95 10.19 26.26
CA SER A 181 20.38 9.08 27.03
C SER A 181 19.34 8.34 26.21
N TRP A 182 19.66 7.11 25.78
CA TRP A 182 18.70 6.26 25.05
C TRP A 182 17.43 6.00 25.86
N ARG A 183 17.53 5.90 27.20
CA ARG A 183 16.38 5.74 28.10
C ARG A 183 15.42 6.93 28.02
N ALA A 184 15.98 8.15 28.01
CA ALA A 184 15.17 9.36 27.87
C ALA A 184 14.49 9.44 26.49
N GLU A 185 15.18 9.01 25.42
CA GLU A 185 14.59 8.98 24.06
C GLU A 185 13.46 7.94 23.94
N VAL A 186 13.58 6.78 24.60
CA VAL A 186 12.50 5.78 24.68
C VAL A 186 11.25 6.37 25.34
N GLU A 187 11.41 6.98 26.52
CA GLU A 187 10.30 7.58 27.26
C GLU A 187 9.68 8.76 26.49
N ALA A 188 10.50 9.58 25.85
CA ALA A 188 10.04 10.68 25.00
C ALA A 188 9.23 10.17 23.79
N ALA A 189 9.68 9.10 23.12
CA ALA A 189 8.97 8.51 21.98
C ALA A 189 7.60 7.93 22.39
N ARG A 190 7.55 7.21 23.51
CA ARG A 190 6.31 6.65 24.07
C ARG A 190 5.33 7.75 24.48
N ARG A 191 5.82 8.81 25.15
CA ARG A 191 5.00 9.97 25.53
C ARG A 191 4.47 10.70 24.30
N ALA A 192 5.32 10.97 23.31
CA ALA A 192 4.91 11.64 22.07
C ALA A 192 3.78 10.89 21.36
N ARG A 193 3.81 9.54 21.34
CA ARG A 193 2.73 8.72 20.80
C ARG A 193 1.41 8.96 21.52
N ALA A 194 1.42 8.95 22.86
CA ALA A 194 0.23 9.22 23.66
C ALA A 194 -0.29 10.65 23.45
N ASP A 195 0.61 11.63 23.39
CA ASP A 195 0.27 13.04 23.20
C ASP A 195 -0.36 13.29 21.82
N PHE A 196 0.21 12.74 20.74
CA PHE A 196 -0.38 12.84 19.40
C PHE A 196 -1.72 12.10 19.32
N ASP A 197 -1.85 10.94 19.96
CA ASP A 197 -3.12 10.22 19.99
C ASP A 197 -4.21 11.05 20.70
N ALA A 198 -3.89 11.69 21.83
CA ALA A 198 -4.78 12.62 22.51
C ALA A 198 -5.10 13.87 21.66
N GLU A 199 -4.10 14.48 21.02
CA GLU A 199 -4.27 15.63 20.14
C GLU A 199 -5.19 15.32 18.95
N SER A 200 -5.05 14.12 18.37
CA SER A 200 -5.85 13.67 17.22
C SER A 200 -7.36 13.64 17.50
N ARG A 201 -7.75 13.53 18.79
CA ARG A 201 -9.15 13.49 19.24
C ARG A 201 -9.71 14.86 19.61
N ARG A 202 -8.94 15.95 19.49
CA ARG A 202 -9.46 17.31 19.70
C ARG A 202 -10.54 17.64 18.65
N PRO A 203 -11.60 18.40 19.01
CA PRO A 203 -12.71 18.70 18.10
C PRO A 203 -12.29 19.28 16.73
N ALA A 204 -11.27 20.14 16.71
CA ALA A 204 -10.73 20.72 15.47
C ALA A 204 -10.17 19.65 14.51
N HIS A 205 -9.45 18.65 15.04
CA HIS A 205 -8.90 17.55 14.26
C HIS A 205 -9.99 16.59 13.79
N LEU A 206 -10.92 16.20 14.67
CA LEU A 206 -12.05 15.35 14.32
C LEU A 206 -12.92 15.97 13.22
N ALA A 207 -13.18 17.28 13.30
CA ALA A 207 -13.88 18.02 12.26
C ALA A 207 -13.10 18.03 10.93
N ARG A 208 -11.77 18.18 10.98
CA ARG A 208 -10.90 18.10 9.78
C ARG A 208 -10.93 16.72 9.15
N PHE A 209 -10.79 15.65 9.93
CA PHE A 209 -10.81 14.27 9.43
C PHE A 209 -12.18 13.91 8.84
N SER A 210 -13.27 14.33 9.50
CA SER A 210 -14.63 14.17 9.00
C SER A 210 -14.86 14.93 7.69
N ARG A 211 -14.35 16.17 7.56
CA ARG A 211 -14.41 16.92 6.29
C ARG A 211 -13.62 16.24 5.19
N ALA A 212 -12.42 15.74 5.48
CA ALA A 212 -11.59 15.01 4.52
C ALA A 212 -12.23 13.69 4.08
N ALA A 213 -12.85 12.94 4.99
CA ALA A 213 -13.60 11.73 4.67
C ALA A 213 -14.79 12.04 3.74
N ARG A 214 -15.56 13.09 4.02
CA ARG A 214 -16.65 13.56 3.14
C ARG A 214 -16.17 14.05 1.78
N HIS A 215 -15.00 14.70 1.73
CA HIS A 215 -14.41 15.13 0.47
C HIS A 215 -14.10 13.92 -0.42
N GLU A 216 -13.45 12.89 0.14
CA GLU A 216 -13.03 11.69 -0.59
C GLU A 216 -14.22 10.77 -0.97
N LEU A 217 -15.10 10.46 -0.03
CA LEU A 217 -16.18 9.48 -0.24
C LEU A 217 -17.50 10.11 -0.70
N GLY A 218 -17.70 11.41 -0.55
CA GLY A 218 -18.98 12.06 -0.87
C GLY A 218 -20.10 11.62 0.09
N ALA A 219 -21.28 11.36 -0.46
CA ALA A 219 -22.48 10.97 0.28
C ALA A 219 -22.55 9.45 0.55
N ALA A 220 -21.42 8.84 0.94
CA ALA A 220 -21.29 7.39 1.14
C ALA A 220 -21.92 6.84 2.44
N GLY A 221 -22.75 7.63 3.14
CA GLY A 221 -23.37 7.23 4.40
C GLY A 221 -22.50 7.44 5.65
N THR A 222 -23.14 7.50 6.81
CA THR A 222 -22.49 7.87 8.09
C THR A 222 -21.44 6.84 8.55
N PRO A 223 -21.68 5.52 8.52
CA PRO A 223 -20.71 4.54 9.02
C PRO A 223 -19.42 4.48 8.22
N LEU A 224 -19.50 4.46 6.87
CA LEU A 224 -18.29 4.52 6.03
C LEU A 224 -17.51 5.81 6.23
N LEU A 225 -18.20 6.95 6.38
CA LEU A 225 -17.56 8.23 6.70
C LEU A 225 -16.87 8.19 8.08
N ALA A 226 -17.48 7.57 9.09
CA ALA A 226 -16.92 7.42 10.41
C ALA A 226 -15.68 6.52 10.41
N THR A 227 -15.76 5.32 9.83
CA THR A 227 -14.60 4.41 9.67
C THR A 227 -13.47 5.08 8.91
N LYS A 228 -13.78 5.83 7.84
CA LYS A 228 -12.77 6.55 7.07
C LYS A 228 -12.15 7.71 7.85
N ALA A 229 -12.94 8.45 8.61
CA ALA A 229 -12.44 9.51 9.49
C ALA A 229 -11.50 8.94 10.55
N GLU A 230 -11.84 7.80 11.14
CA GLU A 230 -11.01 7.12 12.14
C GLU A 230 -9.69 6.63 11.55
N ARG A 231 -9.72 5.96 10.39
CA ARG A 231 -8.48 5.57 9.67
C ARG A 231 -7.59 6.79 9.36
N ARG A 232 -8.18 7.94 9.01
CA ARG A 232 -7.43 9.18 8.78
C ARG A 232 -6.84 9.75 10.07
N ARG A 233 -7.51 9.59 11.21
CA ARG A 233 -7.00 9.98 12.53
C ARG A 233 -5.79 9.12 12.91
N GLU A 234 -5.92 7.79 12.81
CA GLU A 234 -4.82 6.85 13.08
C GLU A 234 -3.62 7.13 12.19
N GLN A 235 -3.85 7.32 10.88
CA GLN A 235 -2.78 7.67 9.94
C GLN A 235 -2.11 9.01 10.32
N TRP A 236 -2.87 10.01 10.77
CA TRP A 236 -2.29 11.27 11.20
C TRP A 236 -1.36 11.11 12.40
N VAL A 237 -1.69 10.23 13.37
CA VAL A 237 -0.79 9.92 14.49
C VAL A 237 0.49 9.26 14.00
N VAL A 238 0.38 8.30 13.08
CA VAL A 238 1.53 7.66 12.41
C VAL A 238 2.40 8.71 11.72
N ASP A 239 1.80 9.59 10.91
CA ASP A 239 2.52 10.64 10.18
C ASP A 239 3.24 11.61 11.12
N ARG A 240 2.64 11.97 12.26
CA ARG A 240 3.28 12.79 13.31
C ARG A 240 4.47 12.07 13.96
N MET A 241 4.35 10.78 14.24
CA MET A 241 5.45 9.98 14.78
C MET A 241 6.61 9.85 13.81
N VAL A 242 6.33 9.74 12.50
CA VAL A 242 7.36 9.74 11.45
C VAL A 242 8.06 11.11 11.39
N GLU A 243 7.30 12.20 11.41
CA GLU A 243 7.83 13.56 11.42
C GLU A 243 8.71 13.82 12.66
N ALA A 244 8.25 13.41 13.85
CA ALA A 244 9.01 13.52 15.09
C ALA A 244 10.33 12.73 15.03
N GLY A 245 10.30 11.50 14.52
CA GLY A 245 11.49 10.68 14.33
C GLY A 245 12.50 11.29 13.36
N ARG A 246 12.05 11.77 12.20
CA ARG A 246 12.91 12.46 11.23
C ARG A 246 13.52 13.73 11.80
N ALA A 247 12.73 14.56 12.46
CA ALA A 247 13.19 15.79 13.08
C ALA A 247 14.22 15.52 14.18
N ARG A 248 13.96 14.54 15.07
CA ARG A 248 14.87 14.18 16.16
C ARG A 248 16.18 13.58 15.64
N ALA A 249 16.11 12.66 14.68
CA ALA A 249 17.29 12.07 14.04
C ALA A 249 18.17 13.15 13.39
N SER A 250 17.56 14.02 12.58
CA SER A 250 18.28 15.09 11.88
C SER A 250 18.92 16.09 12.86
N ALA A 251 18.22 16.46 13.94
CA ALA A 251 18.76 17.38 14.96
C ALA A 251 20.00 16.82 15.67
N LEU A 252 20.17 15.50 15.70
CA LEU A 252 21.31 14.83 16.33
C LEU A 252 22.36 14.31 15.31
N GLY A 253 22.16 14.60 14.03
CA GLY A 253 23.12 14.29 12.97
C GLY A 253 22.93 12.92 12.28
N TRP A 254 21.75 12.29 12.38
CA TRP A 254 21.42 11.08 11.61
C TRP A 254 20.48 11.40 10.44
N PRO A 255 20.63 10.68 9.31
CA PRO A 255 19.83 10.92 8.10
C PRO A 255 18.34 10.63 8.30
N ASP A 256 18.01 9.66 9.15
CA ASP A 256 16.64 9.24 9.44
C ASP A 256 16.51 8.53 10.79
N ALA A 257 15.26 8.16 11.13
CA ALA A 257 14.93 7.45 12.35
C ALA A 257 15.53 6.03 12.41
N TYR A 258 15.83 5.39 11.28
CA TYR A 258 16.40 4.04 11.24
C TYR A 258 17.85 4.04 11.74
N ALA A 259 18.71 4.84 11.11
CA ALA A 259 20.12 4.98 11.50
C ALA A 259 20.24 5.48 12.94
N TYR A 260 19.37 6.42 13.33
CA TYR A 260 19.28 6.95 14.68
C TYR A 260 18.94 5.86 15.72
N THR A 261 17.86 5.09 15.51
CA THR A 261 17.44 4.06 16.47
C THR A 261 18.40 2.88 16.52
N LYS A 262 19.06 2.52 15.41
CA LYS A 262 20.15 1.53 15.41
C LYS A 262 21.37 2.00 16.20
N SER A 263 21.75 3.28 16.05
CA SER A 263 22.86 3.87 16.81
C SER A 263 22.60 3.84 18.32
N LEU A 264 21.38 4.21 18.75
CA LEU A 264 20.98 4.09 20.15
C LEU A 264 20.86 2.64 20.61
N GLY A 265 20.42 1.74 19.73
CA GLY A 265 20.32 0.31 20.02
C GLY A 265 21.67 -0.34 20.31
N GLU A 266 22.72 0.04 19.58
CA GLU A 266 24.09 -0.42 19.88
C GLU A 266 24.52 0.00 21.29
N ARG A 267 24.31 1.27 21.65
CA ARG A 267 24.63 1.76 23.00
C ARG A 267 23.82 1.07 24.08
N ALA A 268 22.51 0.97 23.88
CA ALA A 268 21.61 0.32 24.82
C ALA A 268 22.00 -1.15 25.03
N LEU A 269 22.33 -1.87 23.96
CA LEU A 269 22.80 -3.25 24.02
C LEU A 269 24.10 -3.35 24.83
N LEU A 270 25.12 -2.56 24.51
CA LEU A 270 26.41 -2.63 25.20
C LEU A 270 26.32 -2.26 26.69
N GLU A 271 25.43 -1.32 27.05
CA GLU A 271 25.18 -0.93 28.45
C GLU A 271 24.40 -1.99 29.26
N SER A 272 23.59 -2.83 28.61
CA SER A 272 22.64 -3.74 29.27
C SER A 272 22.93 -5.23 29.07
N ARG A 273 23.89 -5.58 28.22
CA ARG A 273 24.22 -6.97 27.87
C ARG A 273 24.71 -7.84 29.03
N GLY A 274 25.10 -7.25 30.17
CA GLY A 274 25.68 -8.00 31.28
C GLY A 274 26.86 -8.86 30.79
N ASP A 275 26.84 -10.14 31.13
CA ASP A 275 27.87 -11.11 30.73
C ASP A 275 27.64 -11.74 29.34
N VAL A 276 26.53 -11.41 28.65
CA VAL A 276 26.26 -11.95 27.32
C VAL A 276 27.37 -11.51 26.35
N PRO A 277 28.06 -12.45 25.68
CA PRO A 277 29.06 -12.12 24.68
C PRO A 277 28.41 -11.49 23.45
N VAL A 278 28.87 -10.31 23.04
CA VAL A 278 28.26 -9.53 21.95
C VAL A 278 29.28 -9.20 20.86
N THR A 279 28.90 -9.45 19.60
CA THR A 279 29.56 -8.89 18.42
C THR A 279 28.54 -8.10 17.60
N ILE A 280 28.93 -6.92 17.13
CA ILE A 280 28.08 -6.08 16.26
C ILE A 280 28.60 -6.17 14.83
N VAL A 281 27.71 -6.45 13.87
CA VAL A 281 28.02 -6.39 12.43
C VAL A 281 27.25 -5.23 11.81
N ARG A 282 27.97 -4.30 11.17
CA ARG A 282 27.44 -3.08 10.54
C ARG A 282 27.53 -3.19 9.01
N PRO A 283 26.52 -3.74 8.34
CA PRO A 283 26.45 -3.69 6.88
C PRO A 283 26.13 -2.27 6.37
N SER A 284 26.64 -1.92 5.19
CA SER A 284 26.18 -0.76 4.41
C SER A 284 24.86 -1.06 3.68
N ILE A 285 24.52 -0.37 2.58
CA ILE A 285 23.25 -0.60 1.88
C ILE A 285 23.28 -1.99 1.24
N ILE A 286 22.50 -2.92 1.78
CA ILE A 286 22.42 -4.28 1.28
C ILE A 286 21.57 -4.30 0.00
N GLU A 287 22.17 -4.69 -1.11
CA GLU A 287 21.51 -4.84 -2.41
C GLU A 287 21.50 -6.32 -2.85
N SER A 288 21.00 -6.58 -4.06
CA SER A 288 20.84 -7.92 -4.63
C SER A 288 22.09 -8.81 -4.50
N ALA A 289 21.90 -10.11 -4.41
CA ALA A 289 23.00 -11.08 -4.38
C ALA A 289 23.89 -10.95 -5.63
N LEU A 290 25.21 -11.04 -5.44
CA LEU A 290 26.15 -11.15 -6.55
C LEU A 290 26.08 -12.56 -7.16
N ALA A 291 26.12 -13.59 -6.32
CA ALA A 291 26.14 -14.99 -6.75
C ALA A 291 25.03 -15.83 -6.11
N GLU A 292 24.72 -15.61 -4.83
CA GLU A 292 23.98 -16.60 -4.02
C GLU A 292 22.85 -15.94 -3.20
N PRO A 293 21.65 -16.53 -3.06
CA PRO A 293 21.24 -17.87 -3.51
C PRO A 293 21.18 -18.04 -5.04
N TYR A 294 21.03 -16.94 -5.77
CA TYR A 294 21.30 -16.85 -7.21
C TYR A 294 21.59 -15.38 -7.57
N PRO A 295 22.28 -15.10 -8.69
CA PRO A 295 22.60 -13.74 -9.08
C PRO A 295 21.34 -12.86 -9.22
N GLY A 296 21.34 -11.72 -8.54
CA GLY A 296 20.25 -10.78 -8.59
C GLY A 296 19.13 -11.07 -7.59
N TRP A 297 19.23 -12.11 -6.76
CA TRP A 297 18.23 -12.37 -5.71
C TRP A 297 18.12 -11.17 -4.77
N ILE A 298 16.92 -10.61 -4.66
CA ILE A 298 16.63 -9.46 -3.80
C ILE A 298 15.22 -9.60 -3.23
N ARG A 299 15.06 -9.23 -1.96
CA ARG A 299 13.76 -9.30 -1.29
C ARG A 299 13.29 -7.92 -0.85
N GLY A 300 12.21 -7.48 -1.47
CA GLY A 300 11.63 -6.16 -1.23
C GLY A 300 12.02 -5.18 -2.32
N PHE A 301 11.33 -4.04 -2.33
CA PHE A 301 11.53 -2.96 -3.30
C PHE A 301 11.51 -1.66 -2.51
N ARG A 302 12.60 -1.37 -1.79
CA ARG A 302 12.60 -0.39 -0.68
C ARG A 302 13.85 0.48 -0.59
N MET A 303 14.96 0.12 -1.23
CA MET A 303 16.22 0.85 -1.15
C MET A 303 16.45 1.64 -2.46
N ALA A 304 17.43 1.28 -3.30
CA ALA A 304 17.70 2.04 -4.52
C ALA A 304 16.67 1.83 -5.64
N GLU A 305 15.96 0.70 -5.63
CA GLU A 305 15.15 0.22 -6.75
C GLU A 305 14.00 1.18 -7.14
N PRO A 306 13.24 1.78 -6.19
CA PRO A 306 12.21 2.77 -6.53
C PRO A 306 12.75 4.02 -7.22
N VAL A 307 13.96 4.46 -6.89
CA VAL A 307 14.62 5.62 -7.51
C VAL A 307 15.05 5.28 -8.93
N ILE A 308 15.68 4.11 -9.12
CA ILE A 308 16.12 3.60 -10.42
C ILE A 308 14.92 3.44 -11.38
N ILE A 309 13.81 2.86 -10.93
CA ILE A 309 12.62 2.70 -11.80
C ILE A 309 11.92 4.03 -12.05
N SER A 310 11.91 4.96 -11.10
CA SER A 310 11.34 6.29 -11.31
C SER A 310 12.15 7.07 -12.36
N TYR A 311 13.46 6.88 -12.39
CA TYR A 311 14.32 7.39 -13.44
C TYR A 311 14.03 6.76 -14.79
N ALA A 312 13.99 5.42 -14.85
CA ALA A 312 13.73 4.68 -16.09
C ALA A 312 12.36 4.99 -16.70
N ARG A 313 11.39 5.44 -15.87
CA ARG A 313 10.07 5.94 -16.31
C ARG A 313 10.07 7.43 -16.71
N GLY A 314 11.21 8.12 -16.66
CA GLY A 314 11.35 9.54 -16.97
C GLY A 314 10.75 10.49 -15.92
N LEU A 315 10.43 10.00 -14.71
CA LEU A 315 9.81 10.80 -13.65
C LEU A 315 10.83 11.66 -12.90
N LEU A 316 12.05 11.15 -12.71
CA LEU A 316 13.15 11.87 -12.05
C LEU A 316 14.16 12.36 -13.09
N ARG A 317 14.21 13.68 -13.30
CA ARG A 317 15.13 14.33 -14.25
C ARG A 317 16.48 14.69 -13.66
N GLU A 318 16.56 14.75 -12.33
CA GLU A 318 17.70 15.26 -11.57
C GLU A 318 17.99 14.28 -10.41
N PHE A 319 19.26 14.08 -10.08
CA PHE A 319 19.68 13.20 -8.98
C PHE A 319 20.04 14.03 -7.74
N PRO A 320 19.53 13.69 -6.53
CA PRO A 320 19.69 14.52 -5.34
C PRO A 320 21.02 14.34 -4.58
N GLY A 321 22.04 13.70 -5.17
CA GLY A 321 23.32 13.37 -4.52
C GLY A 321 24.53 14.20 -4.96
N LEU A 322 25.67 13.96 -4.30
CA LEU A 322 26.97 14.48 -4.71
C LEU A 322 27.65 13.51 -5.69
N PRO A 323 28.08 13.93 -6.88
CA PRO A 323 28.61 13.00 -7.89
C PRO A 323 29.91 12.29 -7.46
N GLU A 324 30.72 12.95 -6.63
CA GLU A 324 31.94 12.42 -6.03
C GLU A 324 31.70 11.56 -4.78
N GLY A 325 30.48 11.59 -4.22
CA GLY A 325 30.10 10.80 -3.05
C GLY A 325 30.11 9.30 -3.33
N ILE A 326 30.35 8.51 -2.29
CA ILE A 326 30.34 7.05 -2.35
C ILE A 326 28.91 6.55 -2.09
N VAL A 327 28.41 5.71 -2.99
CA VAL A 327 27.24 4.85 -2.74
C VAL A 327 27.75 3.57 -2.12
N ASP A 328 27.75 3.51 -0.79
CA ASP A 328 28.21 2.32 -0.10
C ASP A 328 27.12 1.24 -0.13
N VAL A 329 27.17 0.45 -1.19
CA VAL A 329 26.32 -0.73 -1.40
C VAL A 329 27.16 -1.98 -1.20
N ILE A 330 26.52 -3.05 -0.74
CA ILE A 330 27.13 -4.36 -0.56
C ILE A 330 26.15 -5.47 -0.98
N PRO A 331 26.57 -6.47 -1.76
CA PRO A 331 25.73 -7.62 -2.09
C PRO A 331 25.32 -8.41 -0.83
N VAL A 332 24.07 -8.89 -0.78
CA VAL A 332 23.54 -9.61 0.39
C VAL A 332 24.32 -10.87 0.74
N ASP A 333 24.84 -11.60 -0.25
CA ASP A 333 25.65 -12.80 -0.03
C ASP A 333 26.99 -12.52 0.66
N TYR A 334 27.58 -11.35 0.42
CA TYR A 334 28.80 -10.93 1.13
C TYR A 334 28.50 -10.65 2.60
N VAL A 335 27.36 -10.01 2.88
CA VAL A 335 26.92 -9.76 4.26
C VAL A 335 26.61 -11.07 4.97
N VAL A 336 25.91 -12.00 4.30
CA VAL A 336 25.62 -13.33 4.86
C VAL A 336 26.92 -14.07 5.19
N ALA A 337 27.86 -14.11 4.25
CA ALA A 337 29.14 -14.77 4.45
C ALA A 337 29.94 -14.16 5.62
N ALA A 338 29.99 -12.82 5.70
CA ALA A 338 30.62 -12.12 6.82
C ALA A 338 29.95 -12.43 8.17
N VAL A 339 28.61 -12.42 8.23
CA VAL A 339 27.86 -12.73 9.46
C VAL A 339 28.11 -14.16 9.94
N ILE A 340 28.11 -15.13 9.03
CA ILE A 340 28.38 -16.54 9.36
C ILE A 340 29.83 -16.71 9.82
N ALA A 341 30.80 -16.10 9.12
CA ALA A 341 32.21 -16.14 9.53
C ALA A 341 32.45 -15.50 10.90
N VAL A 342 31.76 -14.38 11.19
CA VAL A 342 31.79 -13.73 12.52
C VAL A 342 31.19 -14.62 13.60
N GLY A 343 30.08 -15.31 13.31
CA GLY A 343 29.50 -16.29 14.25
C GLY A 343 30.45 -17.47 14.50
N ALA A 344 31.08 -18.00 13.45
CA ALA A 344 32.04 -19.09 13.55
C ALA A 344 33.33 -18.73 14.30
N ALA A 345 33.78 -17.47 14.19
CA ALA A 345 34.94 -16.97 14.94
C ALA A 345 34.67 -16.87 16.45
N GLY A 346 33.40 -16.80 16.86
CA GLY A 346 33.00 -16.66 18.25
C GLY A 346 33.24 -15.26 18.84
N PRO A 347 32.90 -15.06 20.12
CA PRO A 347 33.10 -13.78 20.80
C PRO A 347 34.58 -13.53 21.15
N SER A 348 35.01 -12.27 21.12
CA SER A 348 36.36 -11.91 21.58
C SER A 348 36.47 -11.96 23.10
N PRO A 349 37.58 -12.48 23.65
CA PRO A 349 37.86 -12.43 25.09
C PRO A 349 38.11 -11.02 25.61
N GLU A 350 38.46 -10.07 24.74
CA GLU A 350 38.77 -8.68 25.10
C GLU A 350 37.51 -7.81 25.26
N GLY A 351 36.33 -8.35 24.96
CA GLY A 351 35.05 -7.67 25.05
C GLY A 351 34.35 -7.50 23.70
N PRO A 352 33.33 -6.63 23.63
CA PRO A 352 32.51 -6.48 22.43
C PRO A 352 33.31 -6.03 21.21
N THR A 353 33.05 -6.67 20.08
CA THR A 353 33.72 -6.34 18.81
C THR A 353 32.73 -5.79 17.79
N VAL A 354 33.24 -4.99 16.86
CA VAL A 354 32.48 -4.42 15.76
C VAL A 354 33.14 -4.80 14.44
N PHE A 355 32.34 -5.30 13.49
CA PHE A 355 32.75 -5.55 12.12
C PHE A 355 31.91 -4.69 11.18
N GLN A 356 32.52 -4.15 10.12
CA GLN A 356 31.81 -3.39 9.09
C GLN A 356 31.87 -4.13 7.76
N ALA A 357 30.69 -4.48 7.23
CA ALA A 357 30.54 -5.07 5.91
C ALA A 357 30.16 -3.97 4.93
N ALA A 358 31.17 -3.31 4.37
CA ALA A 358 31.03 -2.14 3.50
C ALA A 358 32.07 -2.16 2.37
N THR A 359 31.82 -1.42 1.30
CA THR A 359 32.70 -1.41 0.11
C THR A 359 33.49 -0.11 -0.03
N GLY A 360 33.03 0.99 0.56
CA GLY A 360 33.54 2.34 0.29
C GLY A 360 35.00 2.58 0.61
N ASN A 361 35.57 1.88 1.59
CA ASN A 361 36.98 2.06 1.96
C ASN A 361 37.95 1.42 0.96
N ARG A 362 37.60 0.26 0.38
CA ARG A 362 38.52 -0.52 -0.48
C ARG A 362 38.15 -0.51 -1.96
N ASN A 363 36.86 -0.56 -2.27
CA ASN A 363 36.34 -0.65 -3.62
C ASN A 363 35.16 0.32 -3.82
N PRO A 364 35.40 1.65 -3.75
CA PRO A 364 34.33 2.64 -3.73
C PRO A 364 33.55 2.71 -5.05
N LEU A 365 32.23 2.49 -4.99
CA LEU A 365 31.32 2.88 -6.05
C LEU A 365 30.92 4.35 -5.87
N ARG A 366 31.26 5.21 -6.83
CA ARG A 366 30.87 6.63 -6.81
C ARG A 366 29.50 6.84 -7.42
N TYR A 367 28.71 7.79 -6.92
CA TYR A 367 27.41 8.16 -7.49
C TYR A 367 27.50 8.41 -9.00
N ARG A 368 28.50 9.19 -9.47
CA ARG A 368 28.67 9.44 -10.90
C ARG A 368 28.80 8.14 -11.72
N ARG A 369 29.58 7.16 -11.24
CA ARG A 369 29.75 5.88 -11.92
C ARG A 369 28.44 5.08 -11.95
N LEU A 370 27.74 4.99 -10.82
CA LEU A 370 26.44 4.34 -10.76
C LEU A 370 25.43 4.99 -11.72
N VAL A 371 25.36 6.33 -11.72
CA VAL A 371 24.48 7.08 -12.61
C VAL A 371 24.77 6.82 -14.08
N ASP A 372 26.05 6.79 -14.48
CA ASP A 372 26.44 6.48 -15.86
C ASP A 372 26.04 5.04 -16.22
N LEU A 373 26.30 4.05 -15.36
CA LEU A 373 25.91 2.64 -15.59
C LEU A 373 24.39 2.48 -15.74
N VAL A 374 23.61 3.13 -14.87
CA VAL A 374 22.13 3.12 -14.93
C VAL A 374 21.64 3.78 -16.22
N HIS A 375 22.23 4.92 -16.59
CA HIS A 375 21.87 5.64 -17.80
C HIS A 375 22.14 4.80 -19.05
N ASP A 376 23.34 4.22 -19.15
CA ASP A 376 23.77 3.40 -20.29
C ASP A 376 22.86 2.17 -20.43
N TYR A 377 22.60 1.46 -19.32
CA TYR A 377 21.71 0.30 -19.30
C TYR A 377 20.30 0.62 -19.83
N PHE A 378 19.64 1.68 -19.35
CA PHE A 378 18.29 2.04 -19.80
C PHE A 378 18.25 2.75 -21.16
N THR A 379 19.40 3.22 -21.66
CA THR A 379 19.52 3.70 -23.03
C THR A 379 19.51 2.51 -24.01
N GLU A 380 20.19 1.42 -23.66
CA GLU A 380 20.20 0.17 -24.42
C GLU A 380 18.91 -0.65 -24.23
N HIS A 381 18.35 -0.65 -23.02
CA HIS A 381 17.17 -1.42 -22.62
C HIS A 381 16.03 -0.50 -22.16
N PRO A 382 15.40 0.28 -23.07
CA PRO A 382 14.38 1.24 -22.70
C PRO A 382 13.14 0.55 -22.11
N LEU A 383 12.55 1.19 -21.10
CA LEU A 383 11.20 0.83 -20.66
C LEU A 383 10.17 1.39 -21.63
N TYR A 384 8.98 0.80 -21.65
CA TYR A 384 7.90 1.18 -22.54
C TYR A 384 6.73 1.79 -21.78
N ASP A 385 6.12 2.82 -22.35
CA ASP A 385 4.93 3.44 -21.81
C ASP A 385 3.65 2.61 -22.08
N ASN A 386 2.50 3.20 -21.75
CA ASN A 386 1.22 2.52 -21.94
C ASN A 386 0.85 2.34 -23.42
N ASP A 387 1.40 3.18 -24.30
CA ASP A 387 1.15 3.23 -25.73
C ASP A 387 2.21 2.43 -26.53
N GLY A 388 3.11 1.73 -25.83
CA GLY A 388 4.13 0.89 -26.45
C GLY A 388 5.29 1.70 -27.02
N GLN A 389 5.46 2.96 -26.62
CA GLN A 389 6.60 3.79 -27.02
C GLN A 389 7.76 3.63 -26.04
N PRO A 390 9.01 3.55 -26.53
CA PRO A 390 10.19 3.51 -25.67
C PRO A 390 10.37 4.85 -24.95
N ILE A 391 10.62 4.78 -23.65
CA ILE A 391 10.87 5.94 -22.80
C ILE A 391 12.35 6.30 -22.91
N VAL A 392 12.63 7.47 -23.47
CA VAL A 392 13.99 7.99 -23.57
C VAL A 392 14.42 8.57 -22.22
N VAL A 393 15.39 7.91 -21.58
CA VAL A 393 16.01 8.42 -20.35
C VAL A 393 16.94 9.58 -20.65
N ARG A 394 16.97 10.58 -19.77
CA ARG A 394 17.89 11.72 -19.87
C ARG A 394 19.09 11.49 -18.98
N LYS A 395 20.26 11.98 -19.37
CA LYS A 395 21.41 11.98 -18.46
C LYS A 395 21.09 12.83 -17.23
N TRP A 396 21.27 12.26 -16.03
CA TRP A 396 21.01 12.98 -14.78
C TRP A 396 21.96 14.16 -14.60
N THR A 397 21.40 15.27 -14.14
CA THR A 397 22.17 16.40 -13.60
C THR A 397 22.14 16.36 -12.08
N PHE A 398 23.13 16.99 -11.43
CA PHE A 398 23.27 17.05 -9.96
C PHE A 398 23.06 18.47 -9.40
N PRO A 399 21.86 19.07 -9.51
CA PRO A 399 21.61 20.45 -9.10
C PRO A 399 21.45 20.67 -7.58
N GLY A 400 21.80 19.67 -6.76
CA GLY A 400 21.66 19.66 -5.31
C GLY A 400 20.22 19.37 -4.84
N ARG A 401 20.09 18.66 -3.71
CA ARG A 401 18.82 18.15 -3.16
C ARG A 401 17.73 19.22 -3.04
N GLY A 402 18.06 20.40 -2.49
CA GLY A 402 17.07 21.46 -2.22
C GLY A 402 16.39 22.01 -3.49
N ARG A 403 17.12 22.05 -4.62
CA ARG A 403 16.57 22.53 -5.90
C ARG A 403 15.58 21.52 -6.49
N VAL A 404 15.93 20.22 -6.47
CA VAL A 404 15.05 19.13 -6.91
C VAL A 404 13.77 19.12 -6.09
N GLN A 405 13.90 19.18 -4.76
CA GLN A 405 12.77 19.20 -3.82
C GLN A 405 11.84 20.40 -4.09
N GLY A 406 12.40 21.60 -4.24
CA GLY A 406 11.62 22.80 -4.53
C GLY A 406 10.87 22.76 -5.86
N GLN A 407 11.44 22.14 -6.91
CA GLN A 407 10.76 21.96 -8.19
C GLN A 407 9.57 20.99 -8.08
N LEU A 408 9.75 19.87 -7.39
CA LEU A 408 8.69 18.89 -7.17
C LEU A 408 7.55 19.48 -6.32
N GLN A 409 7.89 20.24 -5.26
CA GLN A 409 6.89 20.93 -4.43
C GLN A 409 6.08 21.97 -5.22
N ARG A 410 6.71 22.76 -6.09
CA ARG A 410 5.99 23.69 -6.98
C ARG A 410 5.05 22.96 -7.93
N SER A 411 5.50 21.85 -8.50
CA SER A 411 4.69 21.02 -9.40
C SER A 411 3.48 20.44 -8.68
N LEU A 412 3.66 19.95 -7.45
CA LEU A 412 2.56 19.46 -6.60
C LEU A 412 1.56 20.56 -6.25
N ARG A 413 2.00 21.78 -5.93
CA ARG A 413 1.10 22.92 -5.68
C ARG A 413 0.24 23.24 -6.91
N ALA A 414 0.83 23.22 -8.10
CA ALA A 414 0.11 23.44 -9.35
C ALA A 414 -0.94 22.33 -9.61
N LEU A 415 -0.55 21.06 -9.46
CA LEU A 415 -1.46 19.91 -9.64
C LEU A 415 -2.63 19.94 -8.65
N ASN A 416 -2.37 20.21 -7.37
CA ASN A 416 -3.41 20.39 -6.35
C ASN A 416 -4.38 21.53 -6.65
N THR A 417 -3.93 22.55 -7.38
CA THR A 417 -4.78 23.68 -7.78
C THR A 417 -5.65 23.29 -8.97
N ALA A 418 -5.08 22.60 -9.97
CA ALA A 418 -5.83 22.08 -11.11
C ALA A 418 -6.90 21.05 -10.70
N GLU A 419 -6.60 20.18 -9.74
CA GLU A 419 -7.53 19.18 -9.20
C GLU A 419 -8.76 19.85 -8.55
N ARG A 420 -8.52 20.88 -7.73
CA ARG A 420 -9.60 21.68 -7.10
C ARG A 420 -10.50 22.35 -8.14
N VAL A 421 -9.95 22.82 -9.26
CA VAL A 421 -10.74 23.42 -10.33
C VAL A 421 -11.58 22.35 -11.04
N LEU A 422 -10.96 21.24 -11.45
CA LEU A 422 -11.65 20.16 -12.17
C LEU A 422 -12.77 19.50 -11.36
N THR A 423 -12.55 19.28 -10.06
CA THR A 423 -13.54 18.69 -9.15
C THR A 423 -14.74 19.59 -8.86
N SER A 424 -14.63 20.91 -9.11
CA SER A 424 -15.75 21.83 -8.96
C SER A 424 -16.69 21.86 -10.18
N LEU A 425 -16.30 21.27 -11.31
CA LEU A 425 -17.10 21.20 -12.53
C LEU A 425 -18.01 19.93 -12.56
N PRO A 426 -19.28 20.03 -12.99
CA PRO A 426 -20.19 18.89 -13.09
C PRO A 426 -19.90 18.05 -14.34
N VAL A 427 -18.88 17.21 -14.25
CA VAL A 427 -18.37 16.39 -15.36
C VAL A 427 -18.70 14.90 -15.12
N ARG A 428 -19.13 14.19 -16.18
CA ARG A 428 -19.44 12.74 -16.14
C ARG A 428 -18.85 12.02 -17.35
N GLY A 429 -18.66 10.70 -17.23
CA GLY A 429 -18.17 9.84 -18.32
C GLY A 429 -16.75 10.19 -18.77
N LYS A 430 -16.46 10.13 -20.08
CA LYS A 430 -15.09 10.27 -20.66
C LYS A 430 -14.33 11.53 -20.23
N ARG A 431 -15.01 12.61 -19.82
CA ARG A 431 -14.36 13.84 -19.35
C ARG A 431 -13.89 13.74 -17.89
N ALA A 432 -14.45 12.81 -17.09
CA ALA A 432 -13.97 12.49 -15.75
C ALA A 432 -12.61 11.77 -15.79
N ASP A 433 -12.27 11.12 -16.89
CA ASP A 433 -10.99 10.44 -17.06
C ASP A 433 -9.79 11.41 -17.01
N LEU A 434 -9.97 12.66 -17.45
CA LEU A 434 -8.97 13.72 -17.35
C LEU A 434 -8.62 14.03 -15.89
N SER A 435 -9.63 14.13 -15.01
CA SER A 435 -9.41 14.35 -13.57
C SER A 435 -8.58 13.24 -12.97
N ALA A 436 -8.85 12.01 -13.38
CA ALA A 436 -8.15 10.86 -12.83
C ALA A 436 -6.76 10.65 -13.45
N GLN A 437 -6.46 11.22 -14.64
CA GLN A 437 -5.08 11.35 -15.15
C GLN A 437 -4.28 12.40 -14.37
N LEU A 438 -4.92 13.50 -13.97
CA LEU A 438 -4.28 14.53 -13.14
C LEU A 438 -3.90 13.97 -11.77
N GLU A 439 -4.79 13.20 -11.14
CA GLU A 439 -4.53 12.55 -9.86
C GLU A 439 -3.38 11.55 -9.95
N GLU A 440 -3.24 10.84 -11.07
CA GLU A 440 -2.11 9.96 -11.32
C GLU A 440 -0.78 10.73 -11.38
N ARG A 441 -0.73 11.84 -12.13
CA ARG A 441 0.47 12.69 -12.20
C ARG A 441 0.84 13.26 -10.83
N LYS A 442 -0.16 13.65 -10.04
CA LYS A 442 0.03 14.10 -8.66
C LYS A 442 0.64 12.98 -7.80
N GLY A 443 0.06 11.78 -7.82
CA GLY A 443 0.61 10.63 -7.10
C GLY A 443 2.01 10.22 -7.58
N GLN A 444 2.35 10.41 -8.86
CA GLN A 444 3.72 10.24 -9.35
C GLN A 444 4.68 11.28 -8.77
N ALA A 445 4.28 12.56 -8.74
CA ALA A 445 5.09 13.63 -8.16
C ALA A 445 5.26 13.51 -6.64
N GLU A 446 4.23 13.07 -5.91
CA GLU A 446 4.29 12.80 -4.47
C GLU A 446 5.29 11.68 -4.16
N ARG A 447 5.26 10.58 -4.93
CA ARG A 447 6.23 9.49 -4.82
C ARG A 447 7.66 9.96 -5.11
N ALA A 448 7.85 10.70 -6.20
CA ALA A 448 9.16 11.26 -6.54
C ALA A 448 9.71 12.17 -5.44
N LEU A 449 8.87 13.03 -4.87
CA LEU A 449 9.25 13.89 -3.74
C LEU A 449 9.62 13.07 -2.51
N GLY A 450 8.81 12.07 -2.15
CA GLY A 450 9.09 11.16 -1.05
C GLY A 450 10.43 10.45 -1.21
N TYR A 451 10.76 9.98 -2.41
CA TYR A 451 12.06 9.36 -2.69
C TYR A 451 13.22 10.35 -2.53
N VAL A 452 13.10 11.56 -3.07
CA VAL A 452 14.16 12.58 -2.90
C VAL A 452 14.36 12.95 -1.42
N GLU A 453 13.28 13.04 -0.65
CA GLU A 453 13.35 13.35 0.78
C GLU A 453 13.98 12.21 1.60
N LEU A 454 13.68 10.96 1.26
CA LEU A 454 14.17 9.77 1.95
C LEU A 454 15.62 9.44 1.60
N TYR A 455 15.94 9.35 0.31
CA TYR A 455 17.25 8.86 -0.15
C TYR A 455 18.31 9.98 -0.26
N GLY A 456 17.89 11.24 -0.32
CA GLY A 456 18.82 12.38 -0.44
C GLY A 456 19.83 12.47 0.71
N ALA A 457 19.45 12.09 1.94
CA ALA A 457 20.34 12.16 3.10
C ALA A 457 21.49 11.14 3.04
N TYR A 458 21.23 9.95 2.49
CA TYR A 458 22.25 8.93 2.24
C TYR A 458 23.19 9.35 1.09
N ALA A 459 22.68 10.13 0.14
CA ALA A 459 23.46 10.65 -0.97
C ALA A 459 24.39 11.83 -0.63
N GLU A 460 24.26 12.36 0.59
CA GLU A 460 25.12 13.39 1.18
C GLU A 460 26.06 12.79 2.24
N THR A 461 26.06 11.47 2.46
CA THR A 461 26.95 10.81 3.43
C THR A 461 28.38 10.81 2.91
N GLU A 462 29.29 11.41 3.68
CA GLU A 462 30.73 11.48 3.40
C GLU A 462 31.57 10.62 4.37
N ALA A 463 30.90 9.77 5.17
CA ALA A 463 31.59 8.77 5.99
C ALA A 463 32.17 7.67 5.10
N VAL A 464 33.40 7.26 5.38
CA VAL A 464 34.06 6.11 4.75
C VAL A 464 34.14 5.00 5.79
N PHE A 465 33.42 3.91 5.58
CA PHE A 465 33.31 2.82 6.55
C PHE A 465 34.54 1.93 6.48
N ASP A 466 35.34 1.95 7.54
CA ASP A 466 36.54 1.11 7.67
C ASP A 466 36.18 -0.37 7.82
N ASP A 467 36.87 -1.26 7.12
CA ASP A 467 36.65 -2.71 7.14
C ASP A 467 37.90 -3.51 7.57
N THR A 468 38.89 -2.84 8.17
CA THR A 468 40.19 -3.43 8.55
C THR A 468 40.10 -4.74 9.37
N ARG A 469 39.21 -4.80 10.36
CA ARG A 469 38.97 -5.97 11.22
C ARG A 469 38.25 -7.09 10.47
N LEU A 470 37.27 -6.77 9.62
CA LEU A 470 36.65 -7.77 8.74
C LEU A 470 37.68 -8.37 7.78
N GLN A 471 38.61 -7.57 7.25
CA GLN A 471 39.70 -8.07 6.42
C GLN A 471 40.72 -8.91 7.20
N ALA A 472 40.97 -8.57 8.47
CA ALA A 472 41.79 -9.40 9.35
C ALA A 472 41.16 -10.78 9.54
N LEU A 473 39.83 -10.85 9.75
CA LEU A 473 39.09 -12.12 9.80
C LEU A 473 39.14 -12.87 8.46
N TRP A 474 38.93 -12.20 7.33
CA TRP A 474 39.07 -12.83 6.00
C TRP A 474 40.44 -13.50 5.82
N SER A 475 41.49 -12.84 6.30
CA SER A 475 42.88 -13.31 6.19
C SER A 475 43.17 -14.55 7.03
N THR A 476 42.38 -14.83 8.09
CA THR A 476 42.53 -16.06 8.90
C THR A 476 41.81 -17.26 8.31
N LEU A 477 40.86 -17.06 7.40
CA LEU A 477 40.14 -18.16 6.74
C LEU A 477 41.05 -18.90 5.75
N ASP A 478 40.89 -20.22 5.67
CA ASP A 478 41.54 -21.05 4.66
C ASP A 478 40.90 -20.89 3.27
N PRO A 479 41.52 -21.40 2.19
CA PRO A 479 41.01 -21.24 0.83
C PRO A 479 39.61 -21.83 0.58
N ALA A 480 39.22 -22.90 1.28
CA ALA A 480 37.93 -23.54 1.07
C ALA A 480 36.80 -22.76 1.76
N ASP A 481 37.05 -22.22 2.96
CA ASP A 481 36.15 -21.27 3.61
C ASP A 481 36.00 -19.98 2.78
N ARG A 482 37.10 -19.44 2.25
CA ARG A 482 37.05 -18.25 1.37
C ARG A 482 36.23 -18.48 0.10
N ALA A 483 36.27 -19.68 -0.47
CA ALA A 483 35.47 -20.04 -1.63
C ALA A 483 33.98 -20.21 -1.29
N THR A 484 33.67 -20.76 -0.11
CA THR A 484 32.30 -21.05 0.31
C THR A 484 31.58 -19.82 0.87
N PHE A 485 32.32 -18.96 1.58
CA PHE A 485 31.85 -17.75 2.24
C PHE A 485 32.65 -16.53 1.76
N PRO A 486 32.55 -16.13 0.48
CA PRO A 486 33.30 -14.98 -0.03
C PRO A 486 32.74 -13.67 0.54
N PHE A 487 33.61 -12.85 1.15
CA PHE A 487 33.27 -11.49 1.58
C PHE A 487 34.40 -10.46 1.38
N ASP A 488 35.39 -10.76 0.52
CA ASP A 488 36.38 -9.77 0.08
C ASP A 488 35.81 -8.81 -0.96
N THR A 489 35.43 -7.62 -0.51
CA THR A 489 34.79 -6.57 -1.32
C THR A 489 35.67 -6.01 -2.43
N SER A 490 37.00 -6.24 -2.40
CA SER A 490 37.90 -5.80 -3.46
C SER A 490 37.72 -6.59 -4.77
N ALA A 491 37.10 -7.77 -4.70
CA ALA A 491 36.84 -8.63 -5.86
C ALA A 491 35.58 -8.24 -6.65
N ILE A 492 34.78 -7.28 -6.18
CA ILE A 492 33.51 -6.90 -6.83
C ILE A 492 33.81 -6.08 -8.09
N ASP A 493 33.44 -6.61 -9.26
CA ASP A 493 33.36 -5.82 -10.49
C ASP A 493 32.03 -5.06 -10.54
N TRP A 494 32.09 -3.75 -10.30
CA TRP A 494 30.93 -2.88 -10.29
C TRP A 494 30.19 -2.79 -11.61
N THR A 495 30.88 -2.94 -12.75
CA THR A 495 30.23 -2.89 -14.05
C THR A 495 29.35 -4.12 -14.18
N HIS A 496 29.95 -5.31 -14.04
CA HIS A 496 29.24 -6.58 -14.09
C HIS A 496 28.08 -6.64 -13.08
N TYR A 497 28.34 -6.32 -11.81
CA TYR A 497 27.33 -6.37 -10.77
C TYR A 497 26.14 -5.44 -11.05
N VAL A 498 26.39 -4.20 -11.49
CA VAL A 498 25.30 -3.25 -11.74
C VAL A 498 24.55 -3.58 -13.03
N THR A 499 25.25 -3.79 -14.15
CA THR A 499 24.62 -3.92 -15.47
C THR A 499 24.02 -5.30 -15.72
N ASP A 500 24.69 -6.35 -15.27
CA ASP A 500 24.35 -7.72 -15.67
C ASP A 500 23.51 -8.43 -14.60
N ILE A 501 23.55 -7.95 -13.36
CA ILE A 501 22.93 -8.61 -12.21
C ILE A 501 21.85 -7.71 -11.57
N HIS A 502 22.24 -6.57 -11.02
CA HIS A 502 21.35 -5.74 -10.21
C HIS A 502 20.23 -5.10 -11.03
N LEU A 503 20.55 -4.40 -12.12
CA LEU A 503 19.54 -3.70 -12.94
C LEU A 503 18.53 -4.63 -13.61
N PRO A 504 18.92 -5.77 -14.21
CA PRO A 504 17.97 -6.76 -14.71
C PRO A 504 17.02 -7.27 -13.62
N SER A 505 17.54 -7.52 -12.42
CA SER A 505 16.72 -7.91 -11.28
C SER A 505 15.72 -6.82 -10.88
N VAL A 506 16.17 -5.56 -10.79
CA VAL A 506 15.29 -4.40 -10.49
C VAL A 506 14.16 -4.30 -11.51
N VAL A 507 14.45 -4.45 -12.80
CA VAL A 507 13.46 -4.43 -13.89
C VAL A 507 12.45 -5.58 -13.74
N HIS A 508 12.94 -6.80 -13.48
CA HIS A 508 12.10 -7.97 -13.29
C HIS A 508 11.13 -7.79 -12.11
N HIS A 509 11.65 -7.42 -10.94
CA HIS A 509 10.87 -7.25 -9.71
C HIS A 509 9.88 -6.08 -9.80
N ALA A 510 10.23 -5.00 -10.52
CA ALA A 510 9.34 -3.87 -10.74
C ALA A 510 8.16 -4.18 -11.68
N ARG A 511 8.19 -5.32 -12.39
CA ARG A 511 7.17 -5.75 -13.37
C ARG A 511 6.84 -4.64 -14.37
N VAL A 512 7.86 -3.87 -14.77
CA VAL A 512 7.74 -2.79 -15.75
C VAL A 512 7.61 -3.36 -17.16
N ARG A 513 7.07 -2.56 -18.09
CA ARG A 513 6.99 -2.96 -19.50
C ARG A 513 8.37 -2.77 -20.14
N THR A 514 8.92 -3.86 -20.66
CA THR A 514 10.22 -3.91 -21.35
C THR A 514 10.08 -4.18 -22.84
N THR A 515 8.85 -4.33 -23.35
CA THR A 515 8.55 -4.57 -24.76
C THR A 515 7.46 -3.64 -25.25
N GLY A 516 7.59 -3.16 -26.50
CA GLY A 516 6.57 -2.36 -27.18
C GLY A 516 5.35 -3.15 -27.67
N VAL A 517 5.41 -4.49 -27.61
CA VAL A 517 4.31 -5.36 -28.03
C VAL A 517 3.17 -5.24 -27.01
N ALA A 518 1.98 -4.87 -27.49
CA ALA A 518 0.77 -4.94 -26.69
C ALA A 518 0.55 -6.39 -26.27
N ARG A 519 0.45 -6.67 -24.96
CA ARG A 519 0.22 -8.03 -24.44
C ARG A 519 -0.90 -8.72 -25.23
N GLU A 520 -0.59 -9.85 -25.86
CA GLU A 520 -1.58 -10.77 -26.43
C GLU A 520 -2.42 -11.34 -25.28
N GLY A 521 -3.54 -10.69 -25.00
CA GLY A 521 -4.42 -11.07 -23.92
C GLY A 521 -5.62 -10.14 -23.90
N LEU A 522 -6.72 -10.62 -23.33
CA LEU A 522 -7.93 -9.84 -23.18
C LEU A 522 -7.61 -8.48 -22.55
N SER A 523 -8.16 -7.41 -23.09
CA SER A 523 -8.08 -6.09 -22.51
C SER A 523 -8.60 -6.10 -21.06
N ARG A 524 -8.18 -5.13 -20.24
CA ARG A 524 -8.71 -4.99 -18.87
C ARG A 524 -10.23 -4.91 -18.87
N HIS A 525 -10.81 -4.28 -19.88
CA HIS A 525 -12.25 -4.20 -20.07
C HIS A 525 -12.85 -5.59 -20.32
N GLU A 526 -12.31 -6.38 -21.24
CA GLU A 526 -12.80 -7.73 -21.54
C GLU A 526 -12.67 -8.69 -20.34
N ARG A 527 -11.57 -8.64 -19.60
CA ARG A 527 -11.41 -9.44 -18.37
C ARG A 527 -12.47 -9.08 -17.33
N GLY A 528 -12.68 -7.79 -17.09
CA GLY A 528 -13.71 -7.32 -16.16
C GLY A 528 -15.10 -7.75 -16.59
N ARG A 529 -15.43 -7.62 -17.88
CA ARG A 529 -16.71 -8.06 -18.43
C ARG A 529 -16.92 -9.57 -18.28
N ARG A 530 -15.90 -10.40 -18.55
CA ARG A 530 -15.98 -11.86 -18.34
C ARG A 530 -16.22 -12.22 -16.87
N ALA A 531 -15.52 -11.57 -15.94
CA ALA A 531 -15.68 -11.84 -14.51
C ALA A 531 -17.09 -11.49 -14.02
N VAL A 532 -17.65 -10.39 -14.52
CA VAL A 532 -18.99 -9.91 -14.18
C VAL A 532 -20.10 -10.77 -14.80
N LEU A 533 -19.88 -11.33 -15.99
CA LEU A 533 -20.82 -12.19 -16.70
C LEU A 533 -20.50 -13.69 -16.55
N SER A 534 -19.81 -14.08 -15.48
CA SER A 534 -19.61 -15.52 -15.20
C SER A 534 -20.95 -16.16 -14.86
N PRO A 535 -21.28 -17.36 -15.37
CA PRO A 535 -22.47 -18.12 -14.95
C PRO A 535 -22.52 -18.41 -13.44
N ASP A 536 -21.37 -18.36 -12.77
CA ASP A 536 -21.24 -18.60 -11.32
C ASP A 536 -21.75 -17.44 -10.46
N ARG A 537 -22.22 -16.33 -11.05
CA ARG A 537 -22.69 -15.18 -10.26
C ARG A 537 -24.11 -15.43 -9.78
N HIS A 538 -24.37 -15.07 -8.52
CA HIS A 538 -25.64 -15.35 -7.88
C HIS A 538 -26.71 -14.29 -8.21
N MET A 539 -26.35 -13.01 -8.12
CA MET A 539 -27.25 -11.90 -8.41
C MET A 539 -26.56 -10.71 -9.08
N ALA A 540 -27.37 -9.87 -9.73
CA ALA A 540 -26.97 -8.59 -10.28
C ALA A 540 -27.94 -7.49 -9.82
N ALA A 541 -27.45 -6.60 -8.95
CA ALA A 541 -28.17 -5.44 -8.46
C ALA A 541 -27.89 -4.20 -9.35
N PHE A 542 -28.95 -3.46 -9.67
CA PHE A 542 -28.87 -2.27 -10.52
C PHE A 542 -29.45 -1.06 -9.82
N ASP A 543 -28.71 0.05 -9.86
CA ASP A 543 -29.30 1.37 -9.74
C ASP A 543 -30.06 1.74 -11.03
N LEU A 544 -31.00 2.69 -10.92
CA LEU A 544 -31.81 3.16 -12.05
C LEU A 544 -31.26 4.45 -12.66
N GLU A 545 -31.20 5.52 -11.87
CA GLU A 545 -30.94 6.87 -12.34
C GLU A 545 -29.49 7.10 -12.73
N ASN A 546 -29.26 7.46 -14.00
CA ASN A 546 -27.95 7.58 -14.66
C ASN A 546 -27.14 6.27 -14.80
N THR A 547 -27.64 5.17 -14.24
CA THR A 547 -27.14 3.82 -14.47
C THR A 547 -27.87 3.17 -15.66
N LEU A 548 -29.18 2.97 -15.58
CA LEU A 548 -30.00 2.35 -16.64
C LEU A 548 -30.75 3.37 -17.50
N ILE A 549 -31.08 4.53 -16.92
CA ILE A 549 -31.75 5.64 -17.62
C ILE A 549 -30.97 6.93 -17.42
N ALA A 550 -30.80 7.74 -18.47
CA ALA A 550 -30.14 9.03 -18.41
C ALA A 550 -31.07 10.15 -17.89
N SER A 551 -31.75 9.88 -16.77
CA SER A 551 -32.75 10.75 -16.14
C SER A 551 -32.59 10.76 -14.61
N ASN A 552 -33.42 11.53 -13.91
CA ASN A 552 -33.45 11.61 -12.46
C ASN A 552 -34.88 11.83 -11.94
N VAL A 553 -35.07 11.75 -10.62
CA VAL A 553 -36.38 11.92 -9.96
C VAL A 553 -37.01 13.31 -10.18
N VAL A 554 -36.19 14.35 -10.37
CA VAL A 554 -36.67 15.72 -10.62
C VAL A 554 -37.29 15.83 -12.02
N GLU A 555 -36.66 15.19 -13.01
CA GLU A 555 -37.18 15.11 -14.37
C GLU A 555 -38.50 14.33 -14.42
N SER A 556 -38.57 13.19 -13.72
CA SER A 556 -39.80 12.39 -13.65
C SER A 556 -40.95 13.17 -13.02
N TYR A 557 -40.69 13.87 -11.91
CA TYR A 557 -41.65 14.75 -11.26
C TYR A 557 -42.07 15.93 -12.17
N ALA A 558 -41.12 16.59 -12.83
CA ALA A 558 -41.41 17.72 -13.70
C ALA A 558 -42.36 17.33 -14.85
N TRP A 559 -42.13 16.17 -15.45
CA TRP A 559 -42.99 15.64 -16.51
C TRP A 559 -44.41 15.36 -15.98
N LEU A 560 -44.53 14.64 -14.86
CA LEU A 560 -45.83 14.28 -14.26
C LEU A 560 -46.61 15.51 -13.78
N ALA A 561 -45.95 16.42 -13.07
CA ALA A 561 -46.56 17.61 -12.52
C ALA A 561 -47.07 18.57 -13.61
N THR A 562 -46.37 18.65 -14.75
CA THR A 562 -46.73 19.60 -15.81
C THR A 562 -47.77 19.06 -16.79
N ARG A 563 -47.96 17.74 -16.90
CA ARG A 563 -48.91 17.10 -17.84
C ARG A 563 -50.32 17.70 -17.79
N HIS A 564 -50.79 18.04 -16.59
CA HIS A 564 -52.13 18.57 -16.34
C HIS A 564 -52.18 20.09 -16.06
N LEU A 565 -51.08 20.82 -16.25
CA LEU A 565 -51.02 22.26 -16.02
C LEU A 565 -51.29 23.05 -17.32
N PRO A 566 -52.03 24.17 -17.25
CA PRO A 566 -52.09 25.19 -18.32
C PRO A 566 -50.70 25.76 -18.69
N ASP A 567 -50.55 26.33 -19.89
CA ASP A 567 -49.24 26.76 -20.40
C ASP A 567 -48.57 27.86 -19.58
N ASP A 568 -49.36 28.80 -19.07
CA ASP A 568 -48.87 29.88 -18.20
C ASP A 568 -48.39 29.34 -16.84
N GLU A 569 -49.03 28.29 -16.34
CA GLU A 569 -48.61 27.58 -15.12
C GLU A 569 -47.38 26.72 -15.34
N ARG A 570 -47.22 26.11 -16.52
CA ARG A 570 -46.00 25.36 -16.90
C ARG A 570 -44.77 26.25 -16.93
N ALA A 571 -44.89 27.46 -17.47
CA ALA A 571 -43.81 28.44 -17.49
C ALA A 571 -43.42 28.85 -16.07
N ARG A 572 -44.41 29.16 -15.21
CA ARG A 572 -44.20 29.46 -13.79
C ARG A 572 -43.54 28.30 -13.03
N PHE A 573 -44.00 27.07 -13.26
CA PHE A 573 -43.43 25.86 -12.67
C PHE A 573 -41.95 25.69 -13.05
N THR A 574 -41.64 25.82 -14.35
CA THR A 574 -40.28 25.67 -14.87
C THR A 574 -39.34 26.71 -14.26
N ALA A 575 -39.76 27.97 -14.23
CA ALA A 575 -38.98 29.05 -13.62
C ALA A 575 -38.70 28.82 -12.13
N ARG A 576 -39.69 28.30 -11.38
CA ARG A 576 -39.52 27.91 -9.97
C ARG A 576 -38.53 26.77 -9.81
N MET A 577 -38.67 25.70 -10.58
CA MET A 577 -37.78 24.53 -10.53
C MET A 577 -36.32 24.91 -10.85
N LEU A 578 -36.09 25.77 -11.85
CA LEU A 578 -34.75 26.27 -12.17
C LEU A 578 -34.15 27.11 -11.03
N ARG A 579 -34.98 27.91 -10.34
CA ARG A 579 -34.55 28.72 -9.20
C ARG A 579 -34.18 27.87 -7.98
N GLU A 580 -34.90 26.77 -7.75
CA GLU A 580 -34.64 25.84 -6.63
C GLU A 580 -33.49 24.86 -6.90
N ALA A 581 -33.14 24.63 -8.17
CA ALA A 581 -32.16 23.63 -8.58
C ALA A 581 -30.81 23.70 -7.83
N PRO A 582 -30.18 24.87 -7.59
CA PRO A 582 -28.93 24.93 -6.83
C PRO A 582 -29.08 24.45 -5.37
N SER A 583 -30.22 24.75 -4.74
CA SER A 583 -30.51 24.32 -3.36
C SER A 583 -30.73 22.81 -3.30
N LEU A 584 -31.49 22.26 -4.24
CA LEU A 584 -31.73 20.82 -4.37
C LEU A 584 -30.43 20.05 -4.61
N LEU A 585 -29.56 20.53 -5.51
CA LEU A 585 -28.26 19.92 -5.76
C LEU A 585 -27.33 19.97 -4.54
N LYS A 586 -27.39 21.04 -3.74
CA LYS A 586 -26.61 21.16 -2.50
C LYS A 586 -27.10 20.16 -1.45
N LEU A 587 -28.41 19.96 -1.34
CA LEU A 587 -29.01 18.99 -0.43
C LEU A 587 -28.64 17.55 -0.86
N ASP A 588 -28.80 17.24 -2.14
CA ASP A 588 -28.47 15.93 -2.72
C ASP A 588 -27.01 15.52 -2.51
N ARG A 589 -26.08 16.46 -2.72
CA ARG A 589 -24.64 16.24 -2.46
C ARG A 589 -24.30 16.03 -0.99
N ARG A 590 -25.15 16.52 -0.08
CA ARG A 590 -24.96 16.39 1.36
C ARG A 590 -25.52 15.06 1.86
N ASP A 591 -26.77 14.78 1.51
CA ASP A 591 -27.49 13.57 1.87
C ASP A 591 -28.62 13.31 0.87
N ARG A 592 -28.52 12.19 0.15
CA ARG A 592 -29.50 11.79 -0.88
C ARG A 592 -30.87 11.49 -0.27
N GLY A 593 -30.92 10.90 0.92
CA GLY A 593 -32.16 10.52 1.60
C GLY A 593 -32.95 11.75 2.04
N ASP A 594 -32.28 12.75 2.62
CA ASP A 594 -32.90 14.03 2.99
C ASP A 594 -33.38 14.80 1.76
N PHE A 595 -32.62 14.75 0.66
CA PHE A 595 -33.08 15.28 -0.62
C PHE A 595 -34.39 14.62 -1.06
N LEU A 596 -34.48 13.28 -1.07
CA LEU A 596 -35.70 12.58 -1.48
C LEU A 596 -36.87 12.88 -0.55
N ARG A 597 -36.66 12.88 0.78
CA ARG A 597 -37.69 13.27 1.76
C ARG A 597 -38.20 14.68 1.50
N HIS A 598 -37.31 15.65 1.33
CA HIS A 598 -37.70 17.03 1.02
C HIS A 598 -38.40 17.13 -0.35
N PHE A 599 -37.90 16.39 -1.35
CA PHE A 599 -38.39 16.48 -2.72
C PHE A 599 -39.79 15.88 -2.86
N TYR A 600 -40.02 14.69 -2.31
CA TYR A 600 -41.28 13.96 -2.44
C TYR A 600 -42.45 14.52 -1.65
N ARG A 601 -42.21 15.43 -0.69
CA ARG A 601 -43.27 16.24 -0.06
C ARG A 601 -44.13 17.00 -1.09
N ARG A 602 -43.60 17.24 -2.29
CA ARG A 602 -44.33 17.88 -3.40
C ARG A 602 -45.47 17.02 -3.97
N TYR A 603 -45.53 15.73 -3.65
CA TYR A 603 -46.65 14.85 -4.01
C TYR A 603 -47.80 14.91 -3.01
N ASP A 604 -47.70 15.68 -1.93
CA ASP A 604 -48.76 15.79 -0.93
C ASP A 604 -50.10 16.22 -1.57
N GLY A 605 -51.14 15.44 -1.31
CA GLY A 605 -52.46 15.61 -1.88
C GLY A 605 -52.58 15.21 -3.36
N ALA A 606 -51.57 14.64 -4.02
CA ALA A 606 -51.70 14.23 -5.42
C ALA A 606 -52.59 12.97 -5.58
N PRO A 607 -53.49 12.90 -6.60
CA PRO A 607 -54.33 11.72 -6.82
C PRO A 607 -53.49 10.51 -7.27
N ALA A 608 -53.47 9.44 -6.47
CA ALA A 608 -52.54 8.31 -6.71
C ALA A 608 -52.86 7.56 -8.01
N ALA A 609 -54.13 7.22 -8.25
CA ALA A 609 -54.56 6.49 -9.44
C ALA A 609 -54.26 7.24 -10.75
N ARG A 610 -54.30 8.59 -10.72
CA ARG A 610 -53.94 9.42 -11.88
C ARG A 610 -52.45 9.32 -12.19
N LEU A 611 -51.60 9.44 -11.17
CA LEU A 611 -50.15 9.34 -11.34
C LEU A 611 -49.71 7.95 -11.79
N GLU A 612 -50.37 6.89 -11.30
CA GLU A 612 -50.14 5.52 -11.76
C GLU A 612 -50.46 5.34 -13.24
N HIS A 613 -51.56 5.93 -13.72
CA HIS A 613 -51.89 5.93 -15.14
C HIS A 613 -50.87 6.74 -15.97
N ASP A 614 -50.59 7.98 -15.54
CA ASP A 614 -49.65 8.87 -16.24
C ASP A 614 -48.21 8.32 -16.25
N ALA A 615 -47.84 7.46 -15.29
CA ALA A 615 -46.51 6.86 -15.24
C ALA A 615 -46.20 5.94 -16.44
N TRP A 616 -47.22 5.31 -17.03
CA TRP A 616 -47.05 4.51 -18.25
C TRP A 616 -46.72 5.39 -19.47
N GLU A 617 -47.34 6.56 -19.55
CA GLU A 617 -47.03 7.57 -20.58
C GLU A 617 -45.67 8.25 -20.32
N LEU A 618 -45.32 8.50 -19.05
CA LEU A 618 -43.98 8.96 -18.67
C LEU A 618 -42.91 7.97 -19.14
N PHE A 619 -43.19 6.67 -18.99
CA PHE A 619 -42.25 5.63 -19.38
C PHE A 619 -41.98 5.65 -20.89
N SER A 620 -43.02 5.71 -21.72
CA SER A 620 -42.88 5.75 -23.19
C SER A 620 -42.22 7.06 -23.66
N ASP A 621 -42.67 8.21 -23.14
CA ASP A 621 -42.26 9.54 -23.60
C ASP A 621 -40.93 10.02 -23.00
N LEU A 622 -40.52 9.56 -21.82
CA LEU A 622 -39.29 10.03 -21.17
C LEU A 622 -38.30 8.91 -20.89
N LEU A 623 -38.71 7.91 -20.11
CA LEU A 623 -37.76 6.94 -19.54
C LEU A 623 -37.15 6.04 -20.62
N LEU A 624 -37.97 5.56 -21.56
CA LEU A 624 -37.52 4.71 -22.66
C LEU A 624 -36.60 5.46 -23.63
N MET A 625 -36.95 6.71 -23.98
CA MET A 625 -36.10 7.59 -24.80
C MET A 625 -34.76 7.90 -24.13
N LYS A 626 -34.75 8.05 -22.81
CA LYS A 626 -33.53 8.32 -22.03
C LYS A 626 -32.81 7.05 -21.58
N SER A 627 -33.32 5.85 -21.89
CA SER A 627 -32.68 4.60 -21.49
C SER A 627 -31.29 4.45 -22.11
N PHE A 628 -30.43 3.70 -21.42
CA PHE A 628 -29.16 3.22 -21.96
C PHE A 628 -29.37 1.83 -22.56
N PRO A 629 -29.42 1.66 -23.90
CA PRO A 629 -29.74 0.37 -24.50
C PRO A 629 -28.75 -0.74 -24.09
N ALA A 630 -27.49 -0.39 -23.85
CA ALA A 630 -26.48 -1.33 -23.35
C ALA A 630 -26.78 -1.80 -21.92
N GLY A 631 -27.29 -0.93 -21.05
CA GLY A 631 -27.70 -1.30 -19.70
C GLY A 631 -28.89 -2.25 -19.68
N ILE A 632 -29.92 -1.97 -20.49
CA ILE A 632 -31.08 -2.87 -20.62
C ILE A 632 -30.67 -4.24 -21.16
N ARG A 633 -29.77 -4.29 -22.16
CA ARG A 633 -29.19 -5.55 -22.64
C ARG A 633 -28.42 -6.27 -21.53
N ARG A 634 -27.70 -5.53 -20.68
CA ARG A 634 -26.94 -6.12 -19.57
C ARG A 634 -27.84 -6.82 -18.55
N VAL A 635 -28.96 -6.20 -18.16
CA VAL A 635 -29.95 -6.84 -17.28
C VAL A 635 -30.43 -8.16 -17.87
N ARG A 636 -30.79 -8.16 -19.16
CA ARG A 636 -31.24 -9.38 -19.87
C ARG A 636 -30.14 -10.44 -19.97
N GLU A 637 -28.88 -10.03 -20.14
CA GLU A 637 -27.73 -10.93 -20.22
C GLU A 637 -27.52 -11.67 -18.88
N HIS A 638 -27.61 -10.97 -17.75
CA HIS A 638 -27.59 -11.58 -16.42
C HIS A 638 -28.74 -12.57 -16.21
N ARG A 639 -29.96 -12.16 -16.57
CA ARG A 639 -31.15 -13.03 -16.46
C ARG A 639 -30.99 -14.31 -17.30
N ARG A 640 -30.44 -14.20 -18.51
CA ARG A 640 -30.16 -15.36 -19.38
C ARG A 640 -29.11 -16.30 -18.80
N LEU A 641 -28.16 -15.78 -18.02
CA LEU A 641 -27.14 -16.56 -17.33
C LEU A 641 -27.65 -17.16 -16.01
N GLY A 642 -28.91 -16.89 -15.62
CA GLY A 642 -29.51 -17.43 -14.41
C GLY A 642 -29.27 -16.58 -13.16
N HIS A 643 -28.65 -15.41 -13.27
CA HIS A 643 -28.42 -14.55 -12.11
C HIS A 643 -29.73 -13.87 -11.73
N ARG A 644 -30.01 -13.79 -10.42
CA ARG A 644 -31.15 -13.05 -9.91
C ARG A 644 -30.98 -11.55 -10.15
N THR A 645 -31.93 -10.92 -10.84
CA THR A 645 -31.82 -9.50 -11.23
C THR A 645 -32.66 -8.62 -10.30
N VAL A 646 -32.02 -7.68 -9.62
CA VAL A 646 -32.67 -6.82 -8.62
C VAL A 646 -32.49 -5.35 -8.98
N LEU A 647 -33.57 -4.58 -9.03
CA LEU A 647 -33.51 -3.12 -9.15
C LEU A 647 -33.58 -2.48 -7.77
N ILE A 648 -32.64 -1.62 -7.42
CA ILE A 648 -32.64 -0.85 -6.16
C ILE A 648 -32.57 0.64 -6.50
N THR A 649 -33.65 1.39 -6.26
CA THR A 649 -33.76 2.78 -6.72
C THR A 649 -34.48 3.69 -5.73
N GLY A 650 -34.07 4.96 -5.70
CA GLY A 650 -34.78 5.98 -4.92
C GLY A 650 -36.05 6.49 -5.60
N ALA A 651 -36.34 6.07 -6.84
CA ALA A 651 -37.57 6.40 -7.56
C ALA A 651 -38.82 5.79 -6.90
N LEU A 652 -39.97 6.41 -7.16
CA LEU A 652 -41.25 5.98 -6.62
C LEU A 652 -41.77 4.72 -7.31
N ASP A 653 -42.42 3.85 -6.55
CA ASP A 653 -43.05 2.60 -6.97
C ASP A 653 -43.85 2.70 -8.28
N PHE A 654 -44.71 3.71 -8.43
CA PHE A 654 -45.51 3.90 -9.64
C PHE A 654 -44.68 4.35 -10.85
N VAL A 655 -43.57 5.08 -10.65
CA VAL A 655 -42.66 5.49 -11.74
C VAL A 655 -41.89 4.29 -12.30
N VAL A 656 -41.54 3.34 -11.43
CA VAL A 656 -40.75 2.16 -11.80
C VAL A 656 -41.60 0.94 -12.16
N ALA A 657 -42.92 0.98 -11.91
CA ALA A 657 -43.84 -0.10 -12.23
C ALA A 657 -43.69 -0.62 -13.68
N PRO A 658 -43.55 0.24 -14.72
CA PRO A 658 -43.33 -0.23 -16.10
C PRO A 658 -42.03 -1.01 -16.33
N LEU A 659 -41.03 -0.87 -15.45
CA LEU A 659 -39.75 -1.56 -15.52
C LEU A 659 -39.75 -2.91 -14.80
N ARG A 660 -40.75 -3.21 -13.97
CA ARG A 660 -40.85 -4.47 -13.20
C ARG A 660 -40.61 -5.73 -14.05
N PRO A 661 -41.14 -5.87 -15.29
CA PRO A 661 -40.92 -7.08 -16.09
C PRO A 661 -39.45 -7.35 -16.48
N LEU A 662 -38.54 -6.40 -16.30
CA LEU A 662 -37.11 -6.58 -16.58
C LEU A 662 -36.33 -7.21 -15.42
N PHE A 663 -36.90 -7.19 -14.21
CA PHE A 663 -36.22 -7.63 -12.99
C PHE A 663 -37.01 -8.74 -12.32
N ASP A 664 -36.31 -9.55 -11.54
CA ASP A 664 -36.98 -10.50 -10.65
C ASP A 664 -37.59 -9.79 -9.44
N ASP A 665 -36.90 -8.78 -8.92
CA ASP A 665 -37.34 -8.00 -7.77
C ASP A 665 -37.01 -6.50 -7.92
N VAL A 666 -37.86 -5.65 -7.34
CA VAL A 666 -37.70 -4.19 -7.37
C VAL A 666 -37.88 -3.60 -5.98
N VAL A 667 -36.79 -3.02 -5.46
CA VAL A 667 -36.74 -2.24 -4.23
C VAL A 667 -36.78 -0.76 -4.62
N CYS A 668 -37.83 -0.07 -4.19
CA CYS A 668 -38.09 1.31 -4.56
C CYS A 668 -38.68 2.11 -3.38
N ALA A 669 -38.76 3.43 -3.53
CA ALA A 669 -39.40 4.28 -2.55
C ALA A 669 -40.93 4.22 -2.71
N SER A 670 -41.68 4.22 -1.60
CA SER A 670 -43.15 4.34 -1.60
C SER A 670 -43.61 5.51 -0.74
N LEU A 671 -44.71 6.14 -1.15
CA LEU A 671 -45.36 7.21 -0.39
C LEU A 671 -46.63 6.70 0.27
N GLY A 672 -46.90 7.19 1.48
CA GLY A 672 -48.13 6.90 2.21
C GLY A 672 -49.36 7.36 1.42
N ARG A 673 -50.48 6.67 1.65
CA ARG A 673 -51.75 6.92 0.98
C ARG A 673 -52.87 7.19 1.99
N HIS A 674 -53.66 8.22 1.75
CA HIS A 674 -54.85 8.54 2.52
C HIS A 674 -55.99 8.96 1.59
N ASN A 675 -57.13 8.26 1.64
CA ASN A 675 -58.30 8.50 0.79
C ASN A 675 -57.99 8.60 -0.72
N GLY A 676 -57.12 7.70 -1.22
CA GLY A 676 -56.72 7.66 -2.64
C GLY A 676 -55.76 8.77 -3.07
N ARG A 677 -55.24 9.56 -2.13
CA ARG A 677 -54.26 10.63 -2.37
C ARG A 677 -52.94 10.31 -1.67
N LEU A 678 -51.83 10.76 -2.25
CA LEU A 678 -50.49 10.61 -1.67
C LEU A 678 -50.32 11.61 -0.50
N THR A 679 -49.64 11.20 0.56
CA THR A 679 -49.34 12.05 1.73
C THR A 679 -48.06 12.88 1.57
N GLY A 680 -47.27 12.59 0.53
CA GLY A 680 -45.92 13.15 0.35
C GLY A 680 -44.89 12.67 1.39
N GLU A 681 -45.27 11.74 2.28
CA GLU A 681 -44.40 11.11 3.27
C GLU A 681 -43.97 9.73 2.79
N LEU A 682 -42.67 9.42 2.90
CA LEU A 682 -42.16 8.08 2.61
C LEU A 682 -42.61 7.10 3.70
N GLU A 683 -43.11 5.92 3.31
CA GLU A 683 -43.53 4.88 4.27
C GLU A 683 -42.34 4.25 4.99
N THR A 684 -41.22 4.09 4.27
CA THR A 684 -39.96 3.54 4.77
C THR A 684 -38.80 4.47 4.43
N ALA A 685 -37.64 4.25 5.04
CA ALA A 685 -36.44 4.97 4.66
C ALA A 685 -36.14 4.70 3.17
N PRO A 686 -35.88 5.75 2.35
CA PRO A 686 -35.62 5.53 0.94
C PRO A 686 -34.36 4.67 0.77
N PRO A 687 -34.33 3.74 -0.19
CA PRO A 687 -33.17 2.89 -0.43
C PRO A 687 -32.07 3.73 -1.10
N THR A 688 -31.34 4.48 -0.27
CA THR A 688 -30.24 5.36 -0.67
C THR A 688 -29.03 5.12 0.21
N GLY A 689 -27.83 5.19 -0.36
CA GLY A 689 -26.60 5.00 0.40
C GLY A 689 -26.55 3.64 1.09
N GLU A 690 -26.31 3.65 2.40
CA GLU A 690 -26.20 2.45 3.23
C GLU A 690 -27.46 1.57 3.19
N ALA A 691 -28.64 2.17 3.13
CA ALA A 691 -29.89 1.41 3.05
C ALA A 691 -29.93 0.49 1.81
N ARG A 692 -29.28 0.87 0.70
CA ARG A 692 -29.17 -0.02 -0.47
C ARG A 692 -28.32 -1.24 -0.20
N ALA A 693 -27.20 -1.07 0.50
CA ALA A 693 -26.31 -2.17 0.85
C ALA A 693 -26.98 -3.13 1.83
N LEU A 694 -27.69 -2.60 2.84
CA LEU A 694 -28.45 -3.39 3.80
C LEU A 694 -29.56 -4.17 3.12
N VAL A 695 -30.41 -3.52 2.32
CA VAL A 695 -31.49 -4.22 1.61
C VAL A 695 -30.95 -5.28 0.64
N MET A 696 -29.84 -4.99 -0.05
CA MET A 696 -29.19 -5.98 -0.91
C MET A 696 -28.64 -7.17 -0.11
N ALA A 697 -28.08 -6.94 1.08
CA ALA A 697 -27.60 -8.00 1.96
C ALA A 697 -28.74 -8.84 2.53
N GLU A 698 -29.80 -8.21 3.04
CA GLU A 698 -31.00 -8.88 3.52
C GLU A 698 -31.66 -9.72 2.41
N TYR A 699 -31.72 -9.19 1.20
CA TYR A 699 -32.22 -9.93 0.03
C TYR A 699 -31.33 -11.14 -0.28
N ALA A 700 -30.01 -10.96 -0.29
CA ALA A 700 -29.08 -12.05 -0.55
C ALA A 700 -29.20 -13.15 0.52
N ASP A 701 -29.30 -12.79 1.80
CA ASP A 701 -29.46 -13.73 2.90
C ASP A 701 -30.80 -14.48 2.81
N ALA A 702 -31.89 -13.78 2.50
CA ALA A 702 -33.23 -14.38 2.35
C ALA A 702 -33.30 -15.40 1.21
N GLU A 703 -32.58 -15.15 0.12
CA GLU A 703 -32.55 -15.99 -1.08
C GLU A 703 -31.37 -17.00 -1.09
N GLY A 704 -30.56 -17.05 -0.03
CA GLY A 704 -29.38 -17.93 0.06
C GLY A 704 -28.27 -17.60 -0.96
N LEU A 705 -28.13 -16.33 -1.33
CA LEU A 705 -27.19 -15.83 -2.33
C LEU A 705 -25.92 -15.25 -1.67
N SER A 706 -24.78 -15.37 -2.34
CA SER A 706 -23.50 -14.86 -1.84
C SER A 706 -23.23 -13.48 -2.42
N LEU A 707 -23.05 -12.46 -1.57
CA LEU A 707 -22.62 -11.13 -2.00
C LEU A 707 -21.23 -11.13 -2.65
N VAL A 708 -20.34 -12.04 -2.24
CA VAL A 708 -19.02 -12.20 -2.85
C VAL A 708 -19.16 -12.63 -4.32
N GLU A 709 -20.12 -13.50 -4.62
CA GLU A 709 -20.40 -13.94 -5.99
C GLU A 709 -21.44 -13.06 -6.71
N SER A 710 -21.70 -11.85 -6.20
CA SER A 710 -22.71 -10.92 -6.73
C SER A 710 -22.10 -9.72 -7.47
N VAL A 711 -22.93 -9.07 -8.29
CA VAL A 711 -22.58 -7.90 -9.10
C VAL A 711 -23.46 -6.70 -8.72
N ALA A 712 -22.88 -5.50 -8.64
CA ALA A 712 -23.64 -4.26 -8.43
C ALA A 712 -23.25 -3.19 -9.45
N TYR A 713 -24.25 -2.51 -10.02
CA TYR A 713 -24.10 -1.45 -11.02
C TYR A 713 -24.60 -0.11 -10.49
N ALA A 714 -23.74 0.92 -10.51
CA ALA A 714 -24.12 2.29 -10.12
C ALA A 714 -23.22 3.37 -10.74
N ASP A 715 -23.71 4.62 -10.78
CA ASP A 715 -22.98 5.79 -11.33
C ASP A 715 -22.42 6.75 -10.26
N SER A 716 -22.93 6.68 -9.03
CA SER A 716 -22.68 7.68 -7.99
C SER A 716 -21.82 7.16 -6.83
N ALA A 717 -21.04 8.07 -6.21
CA ALA A 717 -20.37 7.77 -4.95
C ALA A 717 -21.35 7.60 -3.78
N SER A 718 -22.62 8.00 -3.93
CA SER A 718 -23.65 7.69 -2.94
C SER A 718 -23.93 6.18 -2.85
N ASP A 719 -23.72 5.43 -3.92
CA ASP A 719 -23.91 3.97 -3.97
C ASP A 719 -22.67 3.19 -3.55
N LEU A 720 -21.65 3.87 -3.02
CA LEU A 720 -20.41 3.26 -2.59
C LEU A 720 -20.61 2.10 -1.60
N PRO A 721 -21.51 2.19 -0.59
CA PRO A 721 -21.81 1.04 0.27
C PRO A 721 -22.26 -0.21 -0.49
N MET A 722 -23.14 -0.05 -1.49
CA MET A 722 -23.65 -1.16 -2.29
C MET A 722 -22.54 -1.76 -3.16
N LEU A 723 -21.71 -0.90 -3.78
CA LEU A 723 -20.57 -1.36 -4.57
C LEU A 723 -19.48 -2.05 -3.71
N GLU A 724 -19.29 -1.62 -2.45
CA GLU A 724 -18.32 -2.25 -1.53
C GLU A 724 -18.78 -3.59 -0.97
N ALA A 725 -20.10 -3.83 -0.93
CA ALA A 725 -20.67 -5.05 -0.38
C ALA A 725 -20.53 -6.26 -1.31
N VAL A 726 -20.36 -6.05 -2.62
CA VAL A 726 -20.27 -7.15 -3.61
C VAL A 726 -18.83 -7.48 -4.01
N GLY A 727 -18.59 -8.72 -4.46
CA GLY A 727 -17.29 -9.10 -5.02
C GLY A 727 -17.02 -8.52 -6.42
N HIS A 728 -18.06 -8.16 -7.17
CA HIS A 728 -17.93 -7.67 -8.55
C HIS A 728 -18.62 -6.30 -8.77
N PRO A 729 -18.07 -5.20 -8.24
CA PRO A 729 -18.61 -3.86 -8.47
C PRO A 729 -18.35 -3.35 -9.89
N VAL A 730 -19.36 -2.69 -10.47
CA VAL A 730 -19.29 -2.06 -11.80
C VAL A 730 -19.73 -0.60 -11.71
N ALA A 731 -18.79 0.30 -11.99
CA ALA A 731 -19.08 1.73 -12.11
C ALA A 731 -19.56 2.05 -13.53
N VAL A 732 -20.82 2.48 -13.67
CA VAL A 732 -21.46 2.76 -14.95
C VAL A 732 -21.54 4.26 -15.16
N ASN A 733 -21.04 4.77 -16.28
CA ASN A 733 -21.06 6.21 -16.58
C ASN A 733 -20.66 7.10 -15.39
N PRO A 734 -19.63 6.71 -14.60
CA PRO A 734 -19.48 7.23 -13.25
C PRO A 734 -19.28 8.74 -13.21
N GLU A 735 -19.77 9.37 -12.15
CA GLU A 735 -19.37 10.72 -11.81
C GLU A 735 -17.87 10.79 -11.43
N THR A 736 -17.29 12.00 -11.45
CA THR A 736 -15.85 12.20 -11.20
C THR A 736 -15.34 11.50 -9.95
N LYS A 737 -16.12 11.51 -8.86
CA LYS A 737 -15.74 10.87 -7.59
C LYS A 737 -15.73 9.35 -7.69
N LEU A 738 -16.81 8.74 -8.18
CA LEU A 738 -16.87 7.29 -8.34
C LEU A 738 -15.81 6.80 -9.36
N ALA A 739 -15.54 7.57 -10.42
CA ALA A 739 -14.51 7.24 -11.40
C ALA A 739 -13.11 7.17 -10.76
N ALA A 740 -12.78 8.13 -9.89
CA ALA A 740 -11.53 8.13 -9.14
C ALA A 740 -11.43 6.93 -8.18
N ILE A 741 -12.52 6.62 -7.46
CA ILE A 741 -12.60 5.47 -6.54
C ILE A 741 -12.45 4.15 -7.30
N ALA A 742 -13.22 3.95 -8.37
CA ALA A 742 -13.20 2.75 -9.20
C ALA A 742 -11.79 2.51 -9.78
N ARG A 743 -11.11 3.56 -10.24
CA ARG A 743 -9.73 3.47 -10.73
C ARG A 743 -8.77 3.04 -9.63
N LYS A 744 -8.83 3.70 -8.46
CA LYS A 744 -7.98 3.41 -7.30
C LYS A 744 -8.16 1.97 -6.78
N ARG A 745 -9.39 1.45 -6.83
CA ARG A 745 -9.74 0.10 -6.36
C ARG A 745 -9.66 -0.98 -7.44
N GLY A 746 -9.33 -0.60 -8.66
CA GLY A 746 -9.23 -1.57 -9.75
C GLY A 746 -10.57 -2.00 -10.36
N TRP A 747 -11.70 -1.42 -9.93
CA TRP A 747 -13.06 -1.81 -10.34
C TRP A 747 -13.30 -1.70 -11.84
N HIS A 748 -14.26 -2.49 -12.35
CA HIS A 748 -14.67 -2.44 -13.74
C HIS A 748 -15.49 -1.18 -14.01
N VAL A 749 -15.22 -0.51 -15.13
CA VAL A 749 -15.92 0.72 -15.53
C VAL A 749 -16.54 0.49 -16.90
N GLU A 750 -17.82 0.85 -17.02
CA GLU A 750 -18.56 0.79 -18.28
C GLU A 750 -19.10 2.16 -18.68
N HIS A 751 -19.12 2.40 -19.99
CA HIS A 751 -19.68 3.62 -20.56
C HIS A 751 -20.78 3.25 -21.55
N TRP A 752 -22.02 3.56 -21.17
CA TRP A 752 -23.19 3.27 -21.99
C TRP A 752 -23.70 4.54 -22.66
N ALA A 753 -23.84 4.50 -23.98
CA ALA A 753 -24.35 5.62 -24.77
C ALA A 753 -25.87 5.73 -24.67
N LYS A 754 -26.39 6.96 -24.70
CA LYS A 754 -27.83 7.25 -24.78
C LYS A 754 -28.38 6.79 -26.14
N ALA A 755 -29.67 6.47 -26.18
CA ALA A 755 -30.36 6.25 -27.46
C ALA A 755 -30.28 7.52 -28.35
N PRO A 756 -30.03 7.38 -29.67
CA PRO A 756 -30.12 8.50 -30.62
C PRO A 756 -31.53 9.11 -30.63
N GLY A 757 -31.65 10.44 -30.75
CA GLY A 757 -32.94 11.12 -30.92
C GLY A 757 -33.59 11.72 -29.65
N ALA A 758 -33.03 11.50 -28.45
CA ALA A 758 -33.56 12.07 -27.22
C ALA A 758 -33.40 13.61 -27.17
N ARG A 759 -34.51 14.36 -27.07
CA ARG A 759 -34.51 15.83 -26.91
C ARG A 759 -33.79 16.23 -25.61
N ARG A 760 -32.87 17.19 -25.69
CA ARG A 760 -32.13 17.74 -24.54
C ARG A 760 -32.83 18.97 -23.98
N ALA A 761 -34.01 18.80 -23.41
CA ALA A 761 -34.64 19.86 -22.63
C ALA A 761 -34.05 19.88 -21.20
N PRO A 762 -33.73 21.05 -20.62
CA PRO A 762 -33.21 21.16 -19.26
C PRO A 762 -34.21 20.69 -18.19
N LEU A 763 -35.51 20.77 -18.48
CA LEU A 763 -36.62 20.18 -17.70
C LEU A 763 -37.60 19.56 -18.70
N PRO A 764 -37.94 18.27 -18.59
CA PRO A 764 -38.95 17.66 -19.44
C PRO A 764 -40.34 18.13 -19.01
N ILE A 765 -41.16 18.48 -20.00
CA ILE A 765 -42.54 18.92 -19.81
C ILE A 765 -43.43 17.86 -20.44
N GLY A 766 -44.44 17.39 -19.70
CA GLY A 766 -45.35 16.35 -20.22
C GLY A 766 -46.09 16.82 -21.48
N PRO A 767 -46.50 15.93 -22.39
CA PRO A 767 -47.52 16.26 -23.38
C PRO A 767 -48.85 16.53 -22.64
N ARG A 768 -49.72 17.38 -23.18
CA ARG A 768 -51.05 17.63 -22.55
C ARG A 768 -51.86 16.33 -22.57
N ALA A 769 -52.48 16.02 -21.43
CA ALA A 769 -53.43 14.91 -21.30
C ALA A 769 -54.78 15.25 -21.94
#